data_AF-A0AAU3B0M4-F1
#
_entry.id   AF-A0AAU3B0M4-F1
#
_cell.length_a   1.000
_cell.length_b   1.000
_cell.length_c   1.000
_cell.angle_alpha   90.00
_cell.angle_beta   90.00
_cell.angle_gamma   90.00
#
_symmetry.space_group_name_H-M   'P 1'
#
loop_
_entity.id
_entity.type
_entity.pdbx_description
1 polymer ?
#
loop_
_entity_poly.entity_id
_entity_poly.type
_entity_poly.pdbx_seq_one_letter_code
_entity_poly.pdbx_strand_id
1 'polypeptide(L)'
;MRATTNSVPAASPRRLHARVLKAVLSLVALVVAVIGLPLLLAWATPAIWAATREDVVHLLDRQDTGAVFLLLLVTAGWAAWGQFTFCTLRELIAQVRGRAWHVPRGMGASQRAAALLIGSIVVLLPTSAALASTAPTGQSTTADRLPGQPPPPQATQTQHGTPPATATAAAGTTYTVRQTRPAQSLWGIAEQQLGDGERWREIAELNDGRTMTDGTPFQANGFLQPGWQLRMPGTGKTAEDARTPRGDSTPAHGQGERAVTVHPGDSLSKIAAEELGDGNQWPRLFEPSRDTPQPGGLPTITNPDIIYPGQQVTVPGAQQAQHPQGHAPGEDTGHRQTAPPAAQKPEGAQKPGQSPGDGAGRAPSQTNTPAPHASTANPPSQRPAQPGREQASPSTNTSTAPRASTTPSTAAPLPPGQSSSTPTSPPAAPGQGTPATASASNPLNQRTVFGAGALLAAAVTGALALRRILQRRRRKPGETIAITPQTSTAEAQLSAAADTDGATRLDTALRTLAHHLAQQDDDTALLPVLRAARIGTRTIAVLPEDHDQEPVAPFTAGRGGWWVLPADATLLDEDAAQETPPPYPALVTIGSTTTGDLLLLNLTQLPALLLGGSPLHVIEVCTSLALELAMSPWAADTEIVTIGFGEELPQLLPTARITHLRQATHALRDLSERLLEAHQIPDTARHPYVLLCASALDPDTSWQLADLLDRASSLPVTLIAPASTTGDHFPQAETLNASLNEPQTLDCTGTTITVQRLEHAAYQQITNALKASGQPPHPAEGAWKDVPDEPGPIQHTNPTPSHEPPAPKPAAPPRTKPTVTSKTRDEVFPALLAATTDPSGLRLPATPTAPPRGAEADPGAEAADARVPASLAAATARTGPQTTGGDAPAPSSTEGNAPTGDTPDLHTPEIRVLGPVEVTGVDSTGHGPKLKQLAALLYFRPGRSAEVLCADMDPAHPWTTRTLNTRLQGLRSCLGSDPSGTLYVPRRKTREDPYQLAPGVRCDWSHFLRLVERALPMGPAGLADLERALTLVRGTPFGGRPLPWAEPLQQEMLTRIIDVAHTVAVYRTAPGPHHDPSAARHAIMTGLNADETADVLYRAWIRLEGACGNRTGLHTAITRLQQVNRALDCSLETSTERLIHELLHSDDRPPSHAP
;
A
#
# COMPACT_ATOMS: atom_id res chain seq x y z
N MET A 1 55.66 58.73 -3.48
CA MET A 1 54.62 59.52 -2.77
C MET A 1 53.31 58.76 -2.91
N ARG A 2 52.58 58.33 -1.88
CA ARG A 2 52.81 58.35 -0.41
C ARG A 2 53.02 56.91 0.11
N ALA A 3 53.41 56.75 1.38
CA ALA A 3 53.50 55.44 2.05
C ALA A 3 52.22 55.13 2.85
N THR A 4 51.93 53.84 3.06
CA THR A 4 50.91 53.34 3.99
C THR A 4 51.46 52.16 4.79
N THR A 5 51.38 52.25 6.11
CA THR A 5 51.81 51.21 7.05
C THR A 5 50.61 50.43 7.58
N ASN A 6 50.60 49.10 7.42
CA ASN A 6 49.58 48.26 8.05
C ASN A 6 49.96 47.91 9.49
N SER A 7 49.03 48.12 10.42
CA SER A 7 49.13 47.76 11.83
C SER A 7 48.45 46.42 12.12
N VAL A 8 48.98 45.68 13.10
CA VAL A 8 48.41 44.38 13.53
C VAL A 8 47.34 44.61 14.61
N PRO A 9 46.13 44.03 14.49
CA PRO A 9 45.07 44.20 15.48
C PRO A 9 45.31 43.34 16.73
N ALA A 10 45.12 43.92 17.91
CA ALA A 10 45.20 43.20 19.19
C ALA A 10 44.02 42.21 19.38
N ALA A 11 44.27 41.08 20.02
CA ALA A 11 43.25 40.06 20.28
C ALA A 11 42.22 40.52 21.32
N SER A 12 40.92 40.39 21.00
CA SER A 12 39.85 40.95 21.82
C SER A 12 39.45 40.05 23.02
N PRO A 13 39.16 40.64 24.20
CA PRO A 13 39.02 39.90 25.47
C PRO A 13 37.85 38.90 25.49
N ARG A 14 36.82 39.10 24.66
CA ARG A 14 35.69 38.14 24.50
C ARG A 14 36.14 36.71 24.22
N ARG A 15 37.25 36.50 23.50
CA ARG A 15 37.79 35.15 23.19
C ARG A 15 38.43 34.45 24.40
N LEU A 16 38.89 35.19 25.41
CA LEU A 16 39.39 34.64 26.67
C LEU A 16 38.24 34.17 27.57
N HIS A 17 37.23 35.02 27.81
CA HIS A 17 36.08 34.67 28.65
C HIS A 17 35.35 33.41 28.15
N ALA A 18 35.17 33.25 26.84
CA ALA A 18 34.55 32.06 26.25
C ALA A 18 35.35 30.76 26.52
N ARG A 19 36.69 30.83 26.55
CA ARG A 19 37.56 29.68 26.87
C ARG A 19 37.51 29.34 28.36
N VAL A 20 37.59 30.35 29.23
CA VAL A 20 37.47 30.19 30.69
C VAL A 20 36.12 29.56 31.06
N LEU A 21 35.02 30.06 30.50
CA LEU A 21 33.67 29.53 30.74
C LEU A 21 33.56 28.05 30.31
N LYS A 22 34.10 27.69 29.14
CA LYS A 22 34.11 26.30 28.65
C LYS A 22 34.94 25.38 29.55
N ALA A 23 36.09 25.82 30.04
CA ALA A 23 36.93 25.06 30.97
C ALA A 23 36.23 24.83 32.32
N VAL A 24 35.65 25.89 32.91
CA VAL A 24 34.88 25.80 34.17
C VAL A 24 33.68 24.86 34.04
N LEU A 25 32.89 24.99 32.96
CA LEU A 25 31.72 24.13 32.73
C LEU A 25 32.13 22.66 32.52
N SER A 26 33.28 22.42 31.87
CA SER A 26 33.84 21.07 31.72
C SER A 26 34.34 20.49 33.05
N LEU A 27 34.96 21.30 33.91
CA LEU A 27 35.37 20.90 35.26
C LEU A 27 34.16 20.54 36.13
N VAL A 28 33.09 21.34 36.10
CA VAL A 28 31.84 21.04 36.82
C VAL A 28 31.21 19.75 36.30
N ALA A 29 31.13 19.56 34.98
CA ALA A 29 30.60 18.32 34.40
C ALA A 29 31.44 17.09 34.80
N LEU A 30 32.78 17.22 34.84
CA LEU A 30 33.68 16.17 35.28
C LEU A 30 33.50 15.83 36.77
N VAL A 31 33.38 16.83 37.64
CA VAL A 31 33.11 16.63 39.08
C VAL A 31 31.76 15.95 39.31
N VAL A 32 30.71 16.36 38.59
CA VAL A 32 29.38 15.73 38.68
C VAL A 32 29.43 14.27 38.20
N ALA A 33 30.12 13.97 37.09
CA ALA A 33 30.24 12.61 36.59
C ALA A 33 31.12 11.69 37.47
N VAL A 34 32.21 12.22 38.04
CA VAL A 34 33.16 11.43 38.83
C VAL A 34 32.71 11.27 40.29
N ILE A 35 32.07 12.28 40.90
CA ILE A 35 31.71 12.30 42.33
C ILE A 35 30.20 12.33 42.57
N GLY A 36 29.44 13.09 41.78
CA GLY A 36 27.98 13.19 41.92
C GLY A 36 27.23 11.90 41.57
N LEU A 37 27.58 11.28 40.44
CA LEU A 37 26.96 10.02 39.99
C LEU A 37 27.14 8.84 40.97
N PRO A 38 28.32 8.54 41.53
CA PRO A 38 28.46 7.44 42.48
C PRO A 38 27.85 7.76 43.85
N LEU A 39 27.73 9.03 44.25
CA LEU A 39 26.93 9.41 45.43
C LEU A 39 25.44 9.11 45.22
N LEU A 40 24.89 9.43 44.05
CA LEU A 40 23.51 9.11 43.68
C LEU A 40 23.29 7.60 43.61
N LEU A 41 24.20 6.85 42.97
CA LEU A 41 24.14 5.40 42.92
C LEU A 41 24.27 4.77 44.32
N ALA A 42 25.18 5.24 45.17
CA ALA A 42 25.34 4.75 46.54
C ALA A 42 24.15 5.08 47.45
N TRP A 43 23.38 6.14 47.17
CA TRP A 43 22.12 6.43 47.84
C TRP A 43 20.96 5.56 47.32
N ALA A 44 20.88 5.31 46.01
CA ALA A 44 19.82 4.51 45.40
C ALA A 44 20.00 2.99 45.61
N THR A 45 21.24 2.49 45.62
CA THR A 45 21.54 1.04 45.68
C THR A 45 20.95 0.37 46.94
N PRO A 46 21.09 0.92 48.17
CA PRO A 46 20.50 0.30 49.36
C PRO A 46 18.97 0.24 49.33
N ALA A 47 18.31 1.28 48.82
CA ALA A 47 16.85 1.34 48.73
C ALA A 47 16.30 0.32 47.71
N ILE A 48 16.93 0.24 46.54
CA ILE A 48 16.55 -0.72 45.50
C ILE A 48 16.89 -2.15 45.94
N TRP A 49 18.08 -2.38 46.51
CA TRP A 49 18.47 -3.69 47.05
C TRP A 49 17.48 -4.19 48.11
N ALA A 50 17.08 -3.34 49.06
CA ALA A 50 16.11 -3.69 50.10
C ALA A 50 14.75 -4.08 49.51
N ALA A 51 14.27 -3.39 48.46
CA ALA A 51 13.03 -3.75 47.77
C ALA A 51 13.16 -5.06 46.97
N THR A 52 14.31 -5.30 46.32
CA THR A 52 14.51 -6.47 45.42
C THR A 52 14.87 -7.77 46.13
N ARG A 53 15.26 -7.73 47.40
CA ARG A 53 15.90 -8.88 48.07
C ARG A 53 14.98 -10.10 48.20
N GLU A 54 13.68 -9.89 48.32
CA GLU A 54 12.68 -10.96 48.43
C GLU A 54 12.22 -11.43 47.04
N ASP A 55 11.96 -10.49 46.12
CA ASP A 55 11.59 -10.79 44.72
C ASP A 55 12.66 -11.65 44.00
N VAL A 56 13.96 -11.39 44.24
CA VAL A 56 15.07 -12.17 43.66
C VAL A 56 15.13 -13.62 44.18
N VAL A 57 14.54 -13.92 45.34
CA VAL A 57 14.44 -15.29 45.87
C VAL A 57 13.24 -16.04 45.26
N HIS A 58 12.18 -15.32 44.89
CA HIS A 58 10.98 -15.89 44.26
C HIS A 58 10.95 -15.74 42.72
N LEU A 59 12.09 -15.43 42.10
CA LEU A 59 12.28 -15.21 40.65
C LEU A 59 11.83 -16.39 39.75
N LEU A 60 11.68 -17.58 40.32
CA LEU A 60 11.25 -18.81 39.63
C LEU A 60 9.80 -19.22 39.95
N ASP A 61 9.11 -18.49 40.83
CA ASP A 61 7.87 -18.90 41.50
C ASP A 61 6.78 -17.79 41.46
N ARG A 62 7.10 -16.59 40.97
CA ARG A 62 6.17 -15.46 40.81
C ARG A 62 6.48 -14.62 39.56
N GLN A 63 5.47 -13.88 39.10
CA GLN A 63 5.62 -12.88 38.03
C GLN A 63 6.42 -11.66 38.52
N ASP A 64 7.30 -11.14 37.66
CA ASP A 64 8.23 -10.04 37.96
C ASP A 64 7.48 -8.70 38.14
N THR A 65 7.64 -8.12 39.33
CA THR A 65 7.15 -6.79 39.76
C THR A 65 7.93 -5.62 39.15
N GLY A 66 8.92 -5.88 38.28
CA GLY A 66 9.81 -4.89 37.69
C GLY A 66 10.95 -4.45 38.61
N ALA A 67 11.01 -5.00 39.83
CA ALA A 67 12.06 -4.70 40.80
C ALA A 67 13.42 -5.21 40.29
N VAL A 68 13.44 -6.38 39.63
CA VAL A 68 14.63 -7.00 39.03
C VAL A 68 15.23 -6.09 37.95
N PHE A 69 14.39 -5.45 37.12
CA PHE A 69 14.81 -4.47 36.13
C PHE A 69 15.49 -3.24 36.77
N LEU A 70 15.02 -2.77 37.92
CA LEU A 70 15.68 -1.67 38.64
C LEU A 70 17.06 -2.08 39.19
N LEU A 71 17.23 -3.33 39.63
CA LEU A 71 18.54 -3.86 40.04
C LEU A 71 19.52 -3.95 38.85
N LEU A 72 19.03 -4.40 37.69
CA LEU A 72 19.80 -4.39 36.43
C LEU A 72 20.18 -2.98 36.00
N LEU A 73 19.27 -2.00 36.15
CA LEU A 73 19.55 -0.59 35.86
C LEU A 73 20.65 -0.01 36.78
N VAL A 74 20.59 -0.30 38.08
CA VAL A 74 21.60 0.16 39.06
C VAL A 74 22.97 -0.48 38.80
N THR A 75 23.02 -1.78 38.54
CA THR A 75 24.28 -2.48 38.25
C THR A 75 24.90 -2.04 36.92
N ALA A 76 24.09 -1.81 35.88
CA ALA A 76 24.54 -1.18 34.64
C ALA A 76 25.06 0.26 34.87
N GLY A 77 24.41 1.03 35.75
CA GLY A 77 24.85 2.36 36.17
C GLY A 77 26.23 2.37 36.84
N TRP A 78 26.48 1.44 37.76
CA TRP A 78 27.80 1.24 38.38
C TRP A 78 28.87 0.82 37.36
N ALA A 79 28.55 -0.10 36.44
CA ALA A 79 29.47 -0.53 35.39
C ALA A 79 29.84 0.63 34.44
N ALA A 80 28.85 1.41 34.02
CA ALA A 80 29.05 2.58 33.16
C ALA A 80 29.90 3.67 33.84
N TRP A 81 29.64 3.96 35.12
CA TRP A 81 30.47 4.89 35.90
C TRP A 81 31.91 4.38 36.08
N GLY A 82 32.09 3.10 36.37
CA GLY A 82 33.42 2.47 36.47
C GLY A 82 34.20 2.54 35.17
N GLN A 83 33.56 2.25 34.03
CA GLN A 83 34.17 2.39 32.71
C GLN A 83 34.54 3.86 32.41
N PHE A 84 33.66 4.82 32.72
CA PHE A 84 33.92 6.24 32.50
C PHE A 84 35.06 6.79 33.38
N THR A 85 35.10 6.43 34.66
CA THR A 85 36.17 6.85 35.58
C THR A 85 37.50 6.19 35.24
N PHE A 86 37.51 4.90 34.85
CA PHE A 86 38.71 4.24 34.33
C PHE A 86 39.23 4.94 33.07
N CYS A 87 38.36 5.26 32.10
CA CYS A 87 38.74 6.02 30.90
C CYS A 87 39.32 7.39 31.27
N THR A 88 38.67 8.10 32.19
CA THR A 88 39.09 9.44 32.67
C THR A 88 40.46 9.42 33.33
N LEU A 89 40.70 8.48 34.26
CA LEU A 89 41.99 8.33 34.95
C LEU A 89 43.11 7.97 33.97
N ARG A 90 42.83 7.05 33.04
CA ARG A 90 43.78 6.63 32.00
C ARG A 90 44.13 7.75 31.03
N GLU A 91 43.14 8.52 30.59
CA GLU A 91 43.31 9.67 29.69
C GLU A 91 44.06 10.82 30.38
N LEU A 92 43.78 11.08 31.66
CA LEU A 92 44.55 12.04 32.48
C LEU A 92 46.03 11.65 32.58
N ILE A 93 46.31 10.37 32.87
CA ILE A 93 47.68 9.83 32.91
C ILE A 93 48.35 9.91 31.52
N ALA A 94 47.58 9.72 30.44
CA ALA A 94 48.06 9.79 29.07
C ALA A 94 48.50 11.22 28.69
N GLN A 95 47.66 12.22 28.99
CA GLN A 95 47.94 13.63 28.74
C GLN A 95 49.09 14.15 29.60
N VAL A 96 49.15 13.80 30.90
CA VAL A 96 50.29 14.13 31.79
C VAL A 96 51.61 13.50 31.31
N ARG A 97 51.56 12.37 30.59
CA ARG A 97 52.76 11.69 30.03
C ARG A 97 53.03 12.03 28.56
N GLY A 98 52.27 12.94 27.95
CA GLY A 98 52.46 13.35 26.55
C GLY A 98 52.29 12.23 25.52
N ARG A 99 51.43 11.22 25.78
CA ARG A 99 51.23 10.07 24.89
C ARG A 99 49.74 9.81 24.66
N ALA A 100 49.32 9.54 23.42
CA ALA A 100 47.95 9.17 23.11
C ALA A 100 47.65 7.71 23.54
N TRP A 101 46.68 7.53 24.45
CA TRP A 101 46.26 6.19 24.86
C TRP A 101 45.31 5.57 23.83
N HIS A 102 45.69 4.39 23.33
CA HIS A 102 44.87 3.59 22.43
C HIS A 102 44.03 2.61 23.25
N VAL A 103 42.72 2.58 22.99
CA VAL A 103 41.71 1.90 23.81
C VAL A 103 41.19 0.63 23.12
N PRO A 104 40.95 -0.48 23.87
CA PRO A 104 40.39 -1.70 23.31
C PRO A 104 38.97 -1.50 22.76
N ARG A 105 38.58 -2.35 21.79
CA ARG A 105 37.24 -2.34 21.18
C ARG A 105 36.15 -2.39 22.25
N GLY A 106 35.17 -1.49 22.15
CA GLY A 106 34.04 -1.35 23.09
C GLY A 106 34.02 -0.01 23.85
N MET A 107 35.16 0.52 24.30
CA MET A 107 35.21 1.68 25.22
C MET A 107 35.37 3.06 24.54
N GLY A 108 35.24 3.13 23.21
CA GLY A 108 35.58 4.33 22.42
C GLY A 108 34.72 5.58 22.71
N ALA A 109 33.44 5.41 23.07
CA ALA A 109 32.56 6.54 23.38
C ALA A 109 32.94 7.22 24.72
N SER A 110 33.19 6.42 25.77
CA SER A 110 33.62 6.90 27.08
C SER A 110 34.99 7.57 27.04
N GLN A 111 35.94 7.08 26.23
CA GLN A 111 37.21 7.78 26.03
C GLN A 111 37.03 9.14 25.36
N ARG A 112 36.24 9.24 24.28
CA ARG A 112 36.00 10.52 23.57
C ARG A 112 35.40 11.57 24.50
N ALA A 113 34.44 11.19 25.34
CA ALA A 113 33.86 12.08 26.35
C ALA A 113 34.91 12.55 27.38
N ALA A 114 35.71 11.63 27.93
CA ALA A 114 36.77 11.96 28.88
C ALA A 114 37.84 12.88 28.26
N ALA A 115 38.31 12.58 27.06
CA ALA A 115 39.33 13.36 26.36
C ALA A 115 38.85 14.79 26.04
N LEU A 116 37.58 14.96 25.67
CA LEU A 116 36.97 16.28 25.46
C LEU A 116 36.87 17.11 26.75
N LEU A 117 36.56 16.47 27.89
CA LEU A 117 36.44 17.13 29.20
C LEU A 117 37.81 17.48 29.81
N ILE A 118 38.79 16.59 29.72
CA ILE A 118 40.14 16.85 30.24
C ILE A 118 40.86 17.86 29.33
N GLY A 119 40.75 17.70 28.01
CA GLY A 119 41.38 18.60 27.03
C GLY A 119 40.88 20.04 27.11
N SER A 120 39.63 20.28 27.47
CA SER A 120 39.11 21.64 27.70
C SER A 120 39.56 22.26 29.03
N ILE A 121 39.94 21.45 30.02
CA ILE A 121 40.50 21.90 31.31
C ILE A 121 42.00 22.22 31.16
N VAL A 122 42.77 21.39 30.46
CA VAL A 122 44.23 21.58 30.24
C VAL A 122 44.55 22.89 29.50
N VAL A 123 43.64 23.40 28.67
CA VAL A 123 43.72 24.72 27.99
C VAL A 123 43.83 25.91 28.97
N LEU A 124 43.62 25.71 30.28
CA LEU A 124 43.74 26.75 31.31
C LEU A 124 45.13 26.80 32.00
N LEU A 125 46.06 25.87 31.70
CA LEU A 125 47.36 25.79 32.38
C LEU A 125 48.45 26.69 31.74
N PRO A 126 49.04 27.67 32.46
CA PRO A 126 50.10 28.53 31.95
C PRO A 126 51.47 27.83 31.97
N THR A 127 51.78 27.07 30.91
CA THR A 127 53.06 26.37 30.76
C THR A 127 54.13 27.26 30.12
N SER A 128 54.72 28.15 30.92
CA SER A 128 55.84 29.01 30.52
C SER A 128 57.16 28.22 30.39
N ALA A 129 57.41 27.62 29.23
CA ALA A 129 58.69 27.00 28.90
C ALA A 129 59.02 27.15 27.40
N ALA A 130 59.69 28.25 27.03
CA ALA A 130 60.17 28.48 25.67
C ALA A 130 61.70 28.52 25.64
N LEU A 131 62.33 27.57 24.93
CA LEU A 131 63.74 27.65 24.51
C LEU A 131 64.03 26.64 23.36
N ALA A 132 64.92 27.03 22.44
CA ALA A 132 65.65 26.20 21.46
C ALA A 132 64.90 25.44 20.32
N SER A 133 64.62 26.20 19.25
CA SER A 133 65.07 25.92 17.85
C SER A 133 64.53 24.74 17.00
N THR A 134 63.93 25.10 15.84
CA THR A 134 64.00 24.46 14.48
C THR A 134 63.55 23.00 14.28
N ALA A 135 62.89 22.58 13.17
CA ALA A 135 62.63 23.20 11.85
C ALA A 135 61.22 22.82 11.30
N PRO A 136 60.72 23.41 10.19
CA PRO A 136 59.28 23.36 9.83
C PRO A 136 58.90 22.48 8.62
N THR A 137 57.75 21.83 8.73
CA THR A 137 56.83 21.41 7.64
C THR A 137 55.41 21.34 8.23
N GLY A 138 54.32 21.71 7.58
CA GLY A 138 54.17 22.26 6.22
C GLY A 138 52.71 22.05 5.79
N GLN A 139 51.83 23.03 6.02
CA GLN A 139 50.43 22.94 5.59
C GLN A 139 50.30 23.15 4.08
N SER A 140 49.29 22.54 3.47
CA SER A 140 48.86 22.85 2.12
C SER A 140 47.34 22.77 2.04
N THR A 141 46.71 23.92 1.85
CA THR A 141 45.33 24.05 1.39
C THR A 141 45.38 24.75 0.04
N THR A 142 44.56 24.32 -0.91
CA THR A 142 44.50 24.84 -2.28
C THR A 142 44.13 26.32 -2.35
N ALA A 143 44.65 27.00 -3.37
CA ALA A 143 44.22 28.32 -3.82
C ALA A 143 44.15 28.36 -5.36
N ASP A 144 43.33 29.26 -5.91
CA ASP A 144 42.94 29.32 -7.32
C ASP A 144 44.08 29.52 -8.33
N ARG A 145 43.80 29.13 -9.59
CA ARG A 145 44.63 29.50 -10.74
C ARG A 145 43.84 29.65 -12.05
N LEU A 146 43.90 30.83 -12.64
CA LEU A 146 43.78 31.08 -14.08
C LEU A 146 44.86 32.10 -14.50
N PRO A 147 45.27 32.17 -15.77
CA PRO A 147 45.34 31.11 -16.78
C PRO A 147 46.76 30.98 -17.42
N GLY A 148 46.99 29.95 -18.26
CA GLY A 148 48.07 29.97 -19.28
C GLY A 148 49.07 28.79 -19.29
N GLN A 149 48.92 27.92 -20.30
CA GLN A 149 49.89 27.05 -20.99
C GLN A 149 50.73 25.94 -20.24
N PRO A 150 50.93 24.74 -20.84
CA PRO A 150 51.71 23.59 -20.30
C PRO A 150 53.04 23.37 -21.09
N PRO A 151 53.75 22.20 -21.15
CA PRO A 151 53.69 20.88 -20.43
C PRO A 151 55.12 20.52 -19.85
N PRO A 152 55.69 19.27 -19.80
CA PRO A 152 55.19 17.87 -19.73
C PRO A 152 55.80 17.02 -18.55
N PRO A 153 55.52 15.69 -18.42
CA PRO A 153 56.05 14.84 -17.32
C PRO A 153 56.84 13.54 -17.72
N GLN A 154 57.77 13.10 -16.85
CA GLN A 154 58.43 11.77 -16.74
C GLN A 154 58.77 11.56 -15.22
N ALA A 155 58.51 10.46 -14.47
CA ALA A 155 58.76 9.00 -14.61
C ALA A 155 60.15 8.56 -14.04
N THR A 156 60.39 7.50 -13.23
CA THR A 156 59.61 6.48 -12.44
C THR A 156 60.60 5.78 -11.44
N GLN A 157 60.19 4.71 -10.68
CA GLN A 157 61.01 3.66 -9.97
C GLN A 157 61.40 3.91 -8.47
N THR A 158 61.51 2.95 -7.51
CA THR A 158 61.22 1.47 -7.44
C THR A 158 61.24 0.89 -5.98
N GLN A 159 60.39 -0.13 -5.68
CA GLN A 159 60.61 -1.36 -4.83
C GLN A 159 60.95 -1.25 -3.31
N HIS A 160 60.73 -2.25 -2.40
CA HIS A 160 59.96 -3.52 -2.36
C HIS A 160 59.67 -3.95 -0.88
N GLY A 161 58.66 -4.80 -0.61
CA GLY A 161 58.42 -5.45 0.70
C GLY A 161 56.94 -5.87 0.89
N THR A 162 56.64 -7.13 1.24
CA THR A 162 55.34 -7.78 0.87
C THR A 162 55.02 -9.04 1.72
N PRO A 163 53.76 -9.50 1.85
CA PRO A 163 52.45 -8.83 1.91
C PRO A 163 52.01 -8.79 3.41
N PRO A 164 51.02 -9.54 3.97
CA PRO A 164 49.66 -9.99 3.59
C PRO A 164 48.51 -9.32 4.40
N ALA A 165 47.22 -9.53 4.11
CA ALA A 165 46.49 -9.72 2.84
C ALA A 165 44.96 -9.76 3.15
N THR A 166 44.20 -8.70 2.89
CA THR A 166 42.72 -8.75 2.83
C THR A 166 42.17 -7.59 1.99
N ALA A 167 41.34 -7.90 0.99
CA ALA A 167 40.45 -7.00 0.24
C ALA A 167 40.95 -5.57 -0.05
N THR A 168 41.74 -5.39 -1.12
CA THR A 168 41.88 -4.07 -1.77
C THR A 168 40.62 -3.79 -2.60
N ALA A 169 40.02 -2.61 -2.43
CA ALA A 169 38.86 -2.21 -3.23
C ALA A 169 39.25 -2.00 -4.70
N ALA A 170 38.50 -2.62 -5.62
CA ALA A 170 38.65 -2.37 -7.05
C ALA A 170 38.21 -0.94 -7.40
N ALA A 171 38.99 -0.26 -8.25
CA ALA A 171 38.60 1.04 -8.77
C ALA A 171 37.49 0.86 -9.81
N GLY A 172 36.24 1.14 -9.41
CA GLY A 172 35.09 1.05 -10.31
C GLY A 172 35.24 2.00 -11.51
N THR A 173 35.03 1.46 -12.71
CA THR A 173 34.97 2.28 -13.93
C THR A 173 33.64 3.03 -13.96
N THR A 174 33.65 4.30 -14.38
CA THR A 174 32.43 5.12 -14.48
C THR A 174 32.11 5.39 -15.94
N TYR A 175 30.87 5.10 -16.35
CA TYR A 175 30.32 5.39 -17.67
C TYR A 175 29.40 6.62 -17.61
N THR A 176 29.54 7.54 -18.55
CA THR A 176 28.64 8.71 -18.69
C THR A 176 27.59 8.45 -19.76
N VAL A 177 26.30 8.50 -19.38
CA VAL A 177 25.17 8.33 -20.30
C VAL A 177 25.21 9.41 -21.39
N ARG A 178 25.14 9.00 -22.65
CA ARG A 178 25.27 9.88 -23.82
C ARG A 178 23.90 10.31 -24.35
N GLN A 179 23.82 11.52 -24.88
CA GLN A 179 22.62 11.99 -25.58
C GLN A 179 22.61 11.43 -27.01
N THR A 180 21.85 10.36 -27.23
CA THR A 180 21.68 9.70 -28.53
C THR A 180 20.21 9.65 -28.96
N ARG A 181 19.95 9.33 -30.23
CA ARG A 181 18.62 8.96 -30.73
C ARG A 181 18.75 7.63 -31.49
N PRO A 182 18.11 6.52 -31.05
CA PRO A 182 17.36 6.38 -29.80
C PRO A 182 18.21 6.66 -28.54
N ALA A 183 17.55 6.94 -27.42
CA ALA A 183 18.22 7.15 -26.13
C ALA A 183 18.88 5.85 -25.63
N GLN A 184 19.94 5.96 -24.83
CA GLN A 184 20.63 4.78 -24.29
C GLN A 184 19.79 4.09 -23.20
N SER A 185 19.71 2.76 -23.27
CA SER A 185 19.17 1.90 -22.21
C SER A 185 20.31 1.26 -21.40
N LEU A 186 20.01 0.74 -20.20
CA LEU A 186 20.99 -0.03 -19.42
C LEU A 186 21.51 -1.25 -20.20
N TRP A 187 20.62 -1.93 -20.94
CA TRP A 187 20.97 -3.02 -21.86
C TRP A 187 22.00 -2.60 -22.92
N GLY A 188 21.73 -1.54 -23.68
CA GLY A 188 22.66 -1.07 -24.72
C GLY A 188 23.99 -0.55 -24.16
N ILE A 189 24.03 -0.11 -22.90
CA ILE A 189 25.27 0.24 -22.20
C ILE A 189 26.01 -1.03 -21.75
N ALA A 190 25.30 -2.07 -21.26
CA ALA A 190 25.90 -3.36 -20.92
C ALA A 190 26.49 -4.05 -22.16
N GLU A 191 25.73 -4.17 -23.24
CA GLU A 191 26.17 -4.69 -24.53
C GLU A 191 27.42 -3.94 -25.03
N GLN A 192 27.43 -2.60 -25.02
CA GLN A 192 28.54 -1.81 -25.52
C GLN A 192 29.78 -1.78 -24.61
N GLN A 193 29.63 -1.86 -23.29
CA GLN A 193 30.73 -1.68 -22.32
C GLN A 193 31.22 -2.98 -21.67
N LEU A 194 30.35 -3.99 -21.57
CA LEU A 194 30.60 -5.29 -20.94
C LEU A 194 30.63 -6.45 -21.95
N GLY A 195 30.15 -6.22 -23.18
CA GLY A 195 30.10 -7.21 -24.26
C GLY A 195 28.88 -8.13 -24.24
N ASP A 196 27.95 -7.89 -23.32
CA ASP A 196 26.75 -8.71 -23.08
C ASP A 196 25.65 -7.80 -22.53
N GLY A 197 24.45 -7.87 -23.14
CA GLY A 197 23.29 -7.07 -22.77
C GLY A 197 22.65 -7.49 -21.45
N GLU A 198 22.62 -8.78 -21.12
CA GLU A 198 21.96 -9.31 -19.90
C GLU A 198 22.62 -8.81 -18.60
N ARG A 199 23.89 -8.40 -18.69
CA ARG A 199 24.68 -7.80 -17.61
C ARG A 199 24.23 -6.39 -17.23
N TRP A 200 23.15 -5.88 -17.81
CA TRP A 200 22.50 -4.64 -17.39
C TRP A 200 22.07 -4.65 -15.91
N ARG A 201 21.74 -5.83 -15.35
CA ARG A 201 21.37 -6.00 -13.94
C ARG A 201 22.53 -5.64 -13.00
N GLU A 202 23.76 -6.04 -13.32
CA GLU A 202 24.96 -5.62 -12.57
C GLU A 202 25.12 -4.09 -12.56
N ILE A 203 24.81 -3.42 -13.67
CA ILE A 203 24.85 -1.95 -13.76
C ILE A 203 23.72 -1.36 -12.92
N ALA A 204 22.52 -1.94 -12.93
CA ALA A 204 21.41 -1.49 -12.09
C ALA A 204 21.77 -1.57 -10.59
N GLU A 205 22.17 -2.75 -10.11
CA GLU A 205 22.55 -3.00 -8.71
C GLU A 205 23.70 -2.10 -8.22
N LEU A 206 24.72 -1.84 -9.06
CA LEU A 206 25.84 -0.95 -8.72
C LEU A 206 25.47 0.55 -8.65
N ASN A 207 24.25 0.91 -9.04
CA ASN A 207 23.77 2.30 -9.11
C ASN A 207 22.46 2.54 -8.35
N ASP A 208 21.69 1.53 -7.96
CA ASP A 208 20.40 1.72 -7.31
C ASP A 208 20.48 2.54 -6.00
N GLY A 209 19.50 3.42 -5.81
CA GLY A 209 19.45 4.39 -4.72
C GLY A 209 20.54 5.47 -4.73
N ARG A 210 21.52 5.45 -5.65
CA ARG A 210 22.60 6.45 -5.67
C ARG A 210 22.16 7.74 -6.35
N THR A 211 22.41 8.87 -5.69
CA THR A 211 22.23 10.20 -6.27
C THR A 211 23.14 10.41 -7.49
N MET A 212 22.54 10.81 -8.60
CA MET A 212 23.19 11.14 -9.87
C MET A 212 23.60 12.61 -9.94
N THR A 213 24.24 12.99 -11.05
CA THR A 213 24.88 14.30 -11.27
C THR A 213 23.92 15.51 -11.27
N ASP A 214 22.62 15.26 -11.37
CA ASP A 214 21.54 16.26 -11.32
C ASP A 214 20.82 16.32 -9.96
N GLY A 215 21.20 15.47 -9.01
CA GLY A 215 20.56 15.35 -7.70
C GLY A 215 19.40 14.34 -7.63
N THR A 216 19.04 13.67 -8.72
CA THR A 216 18.02 12.62 -8.69
C THR A 216 18.60 11.30 -8.16
N PRO A 217 17.85 10.47 -7.41
CA PRO A 217 18.26 9.11 -7.12
C PRO A 217 18.09 8.25 -8.39
N PHE A 218 19.12 7.49 -8.75
CA PHE A 218 18.98 6.46 -9.78
C PHE A 218 18.07 5.34 -9.27
N GLN A 219 17.23 4.84 -10.16
CA GLN A 219 16.32 3.71 -9.96
C GLN A 219 16.49 2.77 -11.17
N ALA A 220 16.64 1.48 -10.95
CA ALA A 220 16.82 0.48 -12.01
C ALA A 220 15.76 0.56 -13.13
N ASN A 221 14.50 0.85 -12.75
CA ASN A 221 13.34 0.89 -13.65
C ASN A 221 13.07 2.28 -14.25
N GLY A 222 13.97 3.25 -14.05
CA GLY A 222 13.84 4.63 -14.53
C GLY A 222 14.52 4.92 -15.87
N PHE A 223 14.04 5.94 -16.59
CA PHE A 223 14.70 6.41 -17.82
C PHE A 223 16.04 7.10 -17.54
N LEU A 224 17.12 6.60 -18.16
CA LEU A 224 18.46 7.18 -18.05
C LEU A 224 18.52 8.60 -18.64
N GLN A 225 18.94 9.58 -17.83
CA GLN A 225 19.15 10.94 -18.31
C GLN A 225 20.57 11.11 -18.88
N PRO A 226 20.76 11.85 -20.00
CA PRO A 226 22.07 12.18 -20.51
C PRO A 226 22.93 12.94 -19.47
N GLY A 227 24.21 12.56 -19.35
CA GLY A 227 25.15 13.13 -18.39
C GLY A 227 25.26 12.38 -17.05
N TRP A 228 24.31 11.47 -16.73
CA TRP A 228 24.41 10.61 -15.55
C TRP A 228 25.69 9.76 -15.54
N GLN A 229 26.22 9.49 -14.34
CA GLN A 229 27.49 8.79 -14.12
C GLN A 229 27.27 7.43 -13.43
N LEU A 230 27.09 6.40 -14.25
CA LEU A 230 26.89 5.03 -13.83
C LEU A 230 28.24 4.40 -13.44
N ARG A 231 28.29 3.68 -12.31
CA ARG A 231 29.37 2.74 -12.04
C ARG A 231 29.16 1.48 -12.86
N MET A 232 30.24 0.97 -13.43
CA MET A 232 30.28 -0.27 -14.21
C MET A 232 30.94 -1.38 -13.37
N PRO A 233 30.51 -2.65 -13.52
CA PRO A 233 31.24 -3.77 -12.96
C PRO A 233 32.65 -3.86 -13.56
N GLY A 234 33.61 -4.37 -12.78
CA GLY A 234 35.01 -4.42 -13.18
C GLY A 234 35.26 -5.42 -14.32
N THR A 235 35.74 -4.95 -15.46
CA THR A 235 36.05 -5.80 -16.61
C THR A 235 37.34 -6.58 -16.40
N GLY A 236 37.20 -7.81 -15.89
CA GLY A 236 38.28 -8.79 -15.71
C GLY A 236 38.85 -9.31 -17.02
N LYS A 237 39.53 -8.45 -17.80
CA LYS A 237 40.12 -8.81 -19.09
C LYS A 237 41.54 -9.37 -18.90
N THR A 238 41.61 -10.69 -18.68
CA THR A 238 42.88 -11.45 -18.68
C THR A 238 43.63 -11.25 -20.00
N ALA A 239 44.97 -11.13 -19.94
CA ALA A 239 45.79 -10.68 -21.06
C ALA A 239 46.76 -11.75 -21.57
N GLU A 240 46.26 -12.60 -22.47
CA GLU A 240 47.00 -13.27 -23.54
C GLU A 240 46.15 -13.10 -24.82
N ASP A 241 46.68 -12.83 -26.02
CA ASP A 241 48.06 -12.90 -26.49
C ASP A 241 48.53 -11.59 -27.14
N ALA A 242 49.84 -11.40 -27.29
CA ALA A 242 50.41 -10.20 -27.93
C ALA A 242 51.64 -10.54 -28.78
N ARG A 243 51.40 -10.95 -30.04
CA ARG A 243 52.42 -10.97 -31.11
C ARG A 243 51.93 -10.25 -32.36
N THR A 244 52.86 -9.58 -33.02
CA THR A 244 52.63 -8.60 -34.09
C THR A 244 52.49 -9.24 -35.49
N PRO A 245 51.89 -8.53 -36.47
CA PRO A 245 51.22 -9.15 -37.61
C PRO A 245 52.14 -9.50 -38.79
N ARG A 246 51.70 -10.46 -39.63
CA ARG A 246 52.27 -10.68 -40.98
C ARG A 246 51.38 -11.52 -41.91
N GLY A 247 51.27 -11.08 -43.16
CA GLY A 247 50.99 -11.94 -44.32
C GLY A 247 49.54 -12.00 -44.81
N ASP A 248 49.34 -11.59 -46.06
CA ASP A 248 48.10 -11.81 -46.83
C ASP A 248 47.96 -13.26 -47.32
N SER A 249 46.80 -13.52 -47.94
CA SER A 249 46.48 -14.53 -48.97
C SER A 249 45.76 -15.84 -48.56
N THR A 250 44.56 -15.96 -49.15
CA THR A 250 43.68 -17.12 -49.37
C THR A 250 44.18 -18.03 -50.52
N PRO A 251 43.55 -19.19 -50.86
CA PRO A 251 42.38 -19.88 -50.26
C PRO A 251 42.49 -21.43 -50.07
N ALA A 252 41.40 -22.01 -49.53
CA ALA A 252 40.81 -23.34 -49.82
C ALA A 252 41.51 -24.65 -49.40
N HIS A 253 40.79 -25.50 -48.64
CA HIS A 253 39.94 -26.58 -49.20
C HIS A 253 38.98 -27.19 -48.16
N GLY A 254 37.85 -27.72 -48.63
CA GLY A 254 36.66 -28.01 -47.82
C GLY A 254 36.75 -29.15 -46.79
N GLN A 255 35.91 -29.01 -45.75
CA GLN A 255 35.40 -30.08 -44.90
C GLN A 255 33.86 -30.01 -44.92
N GLY A 256 33.18 -31.12 -44.64
CA GLY A 256 31.75 -31.27 -44.96
C GLY A 256 30.80 -30.49 -44.05
N GLU A 257 30.10 -29.53 -44.62
CA GLU A 257 28.87 -28.94 -44.06
C GLU A 257 27.68 -29.84 -44.37
N ARG A 258 26.77 -30.05 -43.40
CA ARG A 258 25.55 -30.84 -43.57
C ARG A 258 24.32 -29.98 -43.23
N ALA A 259 23.39 -29.87 -44.17
CA ALA A 259 22.10 -29.23 -43.91
C ALA A 259 21.12 -30.20 -43.23
N VAL A 260 20.47 -29.75 -42.16
CA VAL A 260 19.38 -30.44 -41.45
C VAL A 260 18.08 -29.65 -41.67
N THR A 261 16.99 -30.34 -41.99
CA THR A 261 15.71 -29.69 -42.29
C THR A 261 14.85 -29.59 -41.04
N VAL A 262 14.44 -28.37 -40.67
CA VAL A 262 13.58 -28.06 -39.52
C VAL A 262 12.21 -28.74 -39.65
N HIS A 263 11.70 -29.33 -38.58
CA HIS A 263 10.37 -29.93 -38.49
C HIS A 263 9.45 -29.16 -37.50
N PRO A 264 8.12 -29.37 -37.54
CA PRO A 264 7.20 -28.70 -36.62
C PRO A 264 7.48 -29.08 -35.16
N GLY A 265 7.79 -28.08 -34.32
CA GLY A 265 8.16 -28.28 -32.92
C GLY A 265 9.68 -28.34 -32.65
N ASP A 266 10.52 -28.05 -33.65
CA ASP A 266 11.96 -27.88 -33.44
C ASP A 266 12.35 -26.45 -33.04
N SER A 267 13.48 -26.35 -32.34
CA SER A 267 14.20 -25.10 -32.07
C SER A 267 15.69 -25.30 -32.39
N LEU A 268 16.44 -24.22 -32.62
CA LEU A 268 17.88 -24.34 -32.89
C LEU A 268 18.63 -25.00 -31.71
N SER A 269 18.17 -24.79 -30.47
CA SER A 269 18.69 -25.46 -29.27
C SER A 269 18.38 -26.96 -29.23
N LYS A 270 17.21 -27.38 -29.70
CA LYS A 270 16.88 -28.82 -29.84
C LYS A 270 17.75 -29.48 -30.91
N ILE A 271 17.87 -28.84 -32.08
CA ILE A 271 18.71 -29.35 -33.19
C ILE A 271 20.19 -29.39 -32.76
N ALA A 272 20.67 -28.43 -31.96
CA ALA A 272 22.01 -28.47 -31.39
C ALA A 272 22.19 -29.57 -30.33
N ALA A 273 21.17 -29.86 -29.52
CA ALA A 273 21.20 -31.00 -28.61
C ALA A 273 21.25 -32.35 -29.35
N GLU A 274 20.56 -32.46 -30.49
CA GLU A 274 20.48 -33.70 -31.29
C GLU A 274 21.69 -33.92 -32.23
N GLU A 275 22.17 -32.89 -32.93
CA GLU A 275 23.26 -32.99 -33.93
C GLU A 275 24.65 -32.55 -33.38
N LEU A 276 24.72 -31.74 -32.31
CA LEU A 276 25.99 -31.33 -31.66
C LEU A 276 26.15 -31.89 -30.22
N GLY A 277 25.11 -32.52 -29.65
CA GLY A 277 25.13 -33.09 -28.30
C GLY A 277 24.97 -32.08 -27.16
N ASP A 278 24.75 -30.80 -27.45
CA ASP A 278 24.62 -29.72 -26.47
C ASP A 278 23.76 -28.58 -27.02
N GLY A 279 22.59 -28.37 -26.40
CA GLY A 279 21.63 -27.36 -26.85
C GLY A 279 22.12 -25.92 -26.75
N ASN A 280 23.15 -25.64 -25.96
CA ASN A 280 23.74 -24.30 -25.85
C ASN A 280 24.61 -23.95 -27.08
N GLN A 281 24.92 -24.93 -27.94
CA GLN A 281 25.72 -24.71 -29.15
C GLN A 281 24.89 -24.29 -30.37
N TRP A 282 23.62 -23.94 -30.18
CA TRP A 282 22.76 -23.36 -31.23
C TRP A 282 23.37 -22.17 -32.00
N PRO A 283 24.23 -21.29 -31.43
CA PRO A 283 24.84 -20.21 -32.22
C PRO A 283 25.73 -20.75 -33.35
N ARG A 284 26.36 -21.92 -33.17
CA ARG A 284 27.17 -22.60 -34.21
C ARG A 284 26.33 -23.18 -35.34
N LEU A 285 25.02 -23.31 -35.15
CA LEU A 285 24.06 -23.63 -36.20
C LEU A 285 23.51 -22.36 -36.84
N PHE A 286 23.22 -21.33 -36.05
CA PHE A 286 22.70 -20.05 -36.54
C PHE A 286 23.71 -19.32 -37.44
N GLU A 287 24.94 -19.11 -36.98
CA GLU A 287 25.99 -18.37 -37.70
C GLU A 287 26.20 -18.80 -39.16
N PRO A 288 26.38 -20.11 -39.50
CA PRO A 288 26.54 -20.57 -40.88
C PRO A 288 25.21 -20.75 -41.64
N SER A 289 24.05 -20.72 -40.96
CA SER A 289 22.73 -20.78 -41.62
C SER A 289 22.17 -19.41 -41.95
N ARG A 290 22.67 -18.38 -41.27
CA ARG A 290 22.18 -17.01 -41.36
C ARG A 290 22.26 -16.50 -42.79
N ASP A 291 21.22 -15.79 -43.22
CA ASP A 291 21.12 -15.15 -44.55
C ASP A 291 21.26 -16.13 -45.75
N THR A 292 21.30 -17.45 -45.51
CA THR A 292 21.42 -18.49 -46.55
C THR A 292 20.06 -18.75 -47.23
N PRO A 293 19.98 -18.77 -48.58
CA PRO A 293 18.73 -18.99 -49.31
C PRO A 293 18.04 -20.30 -48.95
N GLN A 294 16.76 -20.22 -48.59
CA GLN A 294 15.98 -21.34 -48.08
C GLN A 294 15.14 -22.01 -49.19
N PRO A 295 14.96 -23.35 -49.16
CA PRO A 295 14.18 -24.05 -50.17
C PRO A 295 12.70 -23.64 -50.14
N GLY A 296 12.02 -23.78 -51.27
CA GLY A 296 10.58 -23.46 -51.39
C GLY A 296 10.21 -21.98 -51.36
N GLY A 297 11.19 -21.06 -51.24
CA GLY A 297 10.93 -19.62 -51.13
C GLY A 297 10.59 -19.17 -49.70
N LEU A 298 10.91 -19.98 -48.69
CA LEU A 298 10.84 -19.60 -47.28
C LEU A 298 11.77 -18.40 -46.99
N PRO A 299 11.48 -17.58 -45.96
CA PRO A 299 12.35 -16.47 -45.57
C PRO A 299 13.73 -16.97 -45.12
N THR A 300 14.77 -16.15 -45.30
CA THR A 300 16.11 -16.45 -44.77
C THR A 300 16.14 -16.42 -43.25
N ILE A 301 16.94 -17.31 -42.66
CA ILE A 301 17.14 -17.37 -41.21
C ILE A 301 17.89 -16.10 -40.79
N THR A 302 17.19 -15.20 -40.08
CA THR A 302 17.68 -13.86 -39.72
C THR A 302 17.49 -13.53 -38.23
N ASN A 303 16.55 -14.20 -37.55
CA ASN A 303 16.35 -14.18 -36.11
C ASN A 303 16.60 -15.60 -35.57
N PRO A 304 17.47 -15.82 -34.55
CA PRO A 304 17.69 -17.16 -34.00
C PRO A 304 16.44 -17.75 -33.30
N ASP A 305 15.56 -16.89 -32.78
CA ASP A 305 14.37 -17.31 -32.01
C ASP A 305 13.21 -17.78 -32.91
N ILE A 306 13.34 -17.66 -34.24
CA ILE A 306 12.28 -17.98 -35.20
C ILE A 306 12.84 -18.81 -36.36
N ILE A 307 12.50 -20.10 -36.35
CA ILE A 307 12.71 -21.02 -37.48
C ILE A 307 11.38 -21.61 -37.95
N TYR A 308 11.26 -21.86 -39.25
CA TYR A 308 10.06 -22.38 -39.90
C TYR A 308 10.26 -23.81 -40.40
N PRO A 309 9.28 -24.71 -40.26
CA PRO A 309 9.36 -26.06 -40.81
C PRO A 309 9.67 -26.05 -42.31
N GLY A 310 10.64 -26.87 -42.72
CA GLY A 310 11.14 -26.91 -44.09
C GLY A 310 12.34 -25.99 -44.38
N GLN A 311 12.72 -25.08 -43.47
CA GLN A 311 14.03 -24.42 -43.55
C GLN A 311 15.17 -25.42 -43.34
N GLN A 312 16.35 -25.10 -43.86
CA GLN A 312 17.58 -25.86 -43.73
C GLN A 312 18.60 -25.08 -42.88
N VAL A 313 19.12 -25.78 -41.88
CA VAL A 313 20.10 -25.32 -40.90
C VAL A 313 21.42 -26.05 -41.14
N THR A 314 22.50 -25.30 -41.32
CA THR A 314 23.85 -25.80 -41.58
C THR A 314 24.52 -26.28 -40.28
N VAL A 315 24.89 -27.55 -40.22
CA VAL A 315 25.66 -28.19 -39.15
C VAL A 315 27.13 -28.32 -39.59
N PRO A 316 28.09 -27.64 -38.93
CA PRO A 316 29.52 -27.78 -39.24
C PRO A 316 30.12 -29.08 -38.67
N GLY A 317 30.82 -29.86 -39.49
CA GLY A 317 31.87 -30.78 -39.02
C GLY A 317 31.47 -32.19 -38.58
N ALA A 318 30.29 -32.70 -38.98
CA ALA A 318 29.88 -34.08 -38.67
C ALA A 318 30.74 -35.14 -39.40
N GLN A 319 31.73 -35.72 -38.71
CA GLN A 319 32.55 -36.81 -39.28
C GLN A 319 31.76 -38.13 -39.36
N GLN A 320 31.84 -38.81 -40.50
CA GLN A 320 31.01 -39.98 -40.81
C GLN A 320 31.28 -41.19 -39.91
N ALA A 321 30.21 -41.75 -39.34
CA ALA A 321 30.08 -43.19 -39.11
C ALA A 321 29.34 -43.81 -40.31
N GLN A 322 29.90 -44.85 -40.94
CA GLN A 322 29.40 -45.39 -42.21
C GLN A 322 28.65 -46.73 -42.08
N HIS A 323 27.34 -46.71 -42.40
CA HIS A 323 26.62 -47.76 -43.17
C HIS A 323 26.54 -49.21 -42.60
N PRO A 324 25.77 -50.17 -43.20
CA PRO A 324 25.03 -50.19 -44.49
C PRO A 324 23.50 -50.40 -44.39
N GLN A 325 22.67 -49.66 -45.15
CA GLN A 325 22.12 -49.92 -46.52
C GLN A 325 20.82 -50.77 -46.60
N GLY A 326 19.91 -50.36 -47.49
CA GLY A 326 18.63 -51.02 -47.81
C GLY A 326 17.53 -49.99 -48.15
N HIS A 327 17.64 -49.22 -49.23
CA HIS A 327 16.91 -49.42 -50.51
C HIS A 327 15.37 -49.30 -50.42
N ALA A 328 14.82 -48.38 -51.21
CA ALA A 328 13.40 -47.96 -51.32
C ALA A 328 12.68 -48.72 -52.47
N PRO A 329 11.47 -48.36 -53.03
CA PRO A 329 10.67 -47.11 -52.90
C PRO A 329 9.11 -47.24 -52.89
N GLY A 330 8.41 -46.08 -52.76
CA GLY A 330 6.98 -45.87 -53.12
C GLY A 330 5.94 -46.28 -52.06
N GLU A 331 4.69 -45.80 -52.04
CA GLU A 331 3.94 -44.68 -52.68
C GLU A 331 2.77 -44.32 -51.72
N ASP A 332 2.58 -43.05 -51.33
CA ASP A 332 1.56 -42.08 -51.80
C ASP A 332 0.19 -42.04 -51.04
N THR A 333 -0.37 -40.82 -50.89
CA THR A 333 -1.70 -40.44 -50.34
C THR A 333 -2.06 -40.71 -48.86
N GLY A 334 -2.97 -39.90 -48.30
CA GLY A 334 -3.72 -40.22 -47.06
C GLY A 334 -4.15 -39.01 -46.21
N HIS A 335 -5.46 -38.76 -46.05
CA HIS A 335 -6.01 -37.71 -45.17
C HIS A 335 -6.59 -38.28 -43.85
N ARG A 336 -6.68 -37.39 -42.84
CA ARG A 336 -7.69 -37.33 -41.76
C ARG A 336 -7.68 -38.36 -40.59
N GLN A 337 -7.44 -37.81 -39.40
CA GLN A 337 -8.46 -37.56 -38.35
C GLN A 337 -9.11 -38.75 -37.58
N THR A 338 -8.96 -38.68 -36.24
CA THR A 338 -9.77 -39.26 -35.13
C THR A 338 -9.77 -40.78 -34.80
N ALA A 339 -9.43 -41.03 -33.52
CA ALA A 339 -9.98 -42.02 -32.57
C ALA A 339 -9.74 -43.55 -32.76
N PRO A 340 -9.25 -44.26 -31.71
CA PRO A 340 -9.05 -45.71 -31.73
C PRO A 340 -10.16 -46.52 -31.02
N PRO A 341 -10.52 -47.71 -31.55
CA PRO A 341 -11.13 -48.82 -30.81
C PRO A 341 -10.10 -49.93 -30.49
N ALA A 342 -10.51 -51.02 -29.83
CA ALA A 342 -9.60 -51.95 -29.16
C ALA A 342 -9.42 -53.35 -29.82
N ALA A 343 -8.26 -53.96 -29.50
CA ALA A 343 -8.09 -55.35 -29.00
C ALA A 343 -7.38 -56.44 -29.86
N GLN A 344 -6.69 -57.34 -29.12
CA GLN A 344 -6.47 -58.80 -29.30
C GLN A 344 -5.16 -59.43 -29.89
N LYS A 345 -4.40 -60.04 -28.96
CA LYS A 345 -3.85 -61.43 -28.97
C LYS A 345 -2.71 -61.82 -29.95
N PRO A 346 -2.11 -63.05 -29.91
CA PRO A 346 -2.40 -64.31 -29.16
C PRO A 346 -1.30 -64.67 -28.08
N GLU A 347 -1.10 -65.87 -27.49
CA GLU A 347 -1.58 -67.26 -27.70
C GLU A 347 -1.39 -68.21 -26.47
N GLY A 348 -2.18 -69.31 -26.35
CA GLY A 348 -1.90 -70.57 -25.60
C GLY A 348 -1.86 -70.58 -24.04
N ALA A 349 -2.06 -71.71 -23.31
CA ALA A 349 -2.70 -73.01 -23.62
C ALA A 349 -3.06 -73.85 -22.34
N GLN A 350 -4.06 -74.75 -22.46
CA GLN A 350 -4.30 -76.00 -21.66
C GLN A 350 -4.85 -75.98 -20.20
N LYS A 351 -5.27 -77.19 -19.75
CA LYS A 351 -6.15 -77.62 -18.62
C LYS A 351 -5.85 -79.14 -18.36
N PRO A 352 -6.48 -79.92 -17.43
CA PRO A 352 -7.33 -79.63 -16.26
C PRO A 352 -6.91 -80.37 -14.95
N GLY A 353 -7.57 -80.06 -13.81
CA GLY A 353 -7.14 -80.45 -12.46
C GLY A 353 -7.57 -81.82 -11.87
N GLN A 354 -7.35 -81.98 -10.55
CA GLN A 354 -7.86 -83.05 -9.69
C GLN A 354 -7.74 -82.69 -8.17
N SER A 355 -8.38 -83.51 -7.33
CA SER A 355 -8.43 -83.52 -5.84
C SER A 355 -8.65 -85.00 -5.45
N PRO A 356 -8.29 -85.57 -4.26
CA PRO A 356 -8.30 -84.97 -2.91
C PRO A 356 -7.19 -85.46 -1.92
N GLY A 357 -7.33 -85.19 -0.60
CA GLY A 357 -6.79 -86.06 0.47
C GLY A 357 -6.16 -85.38 1.70
N ASP A 358 -6.78 -85.56 2.88
CA ASP A 358 -6.31 -85.64 4.28
C ASP A 358 -4.98 -84.99 4.78
N GLY A 359 -4.89 -84.50 6.03
CA GLY A 359 -5.89 -84.41 7.11
C GLY A 359 -5.30 -84.12 8.51
N ALA A 360 -6.21 -83.79 9.46
CA ALA A 360 -6.02 -83.59 10.92
C ALA A 360 -5.14 -82.41 11.42
N GLY A 361 -5.55 -81.64 12.45
CA GLY A 361 -6.85 -81.62 13.13
C GLY A 361 -6.90 -80.89 14.49
N ARG A 362 -8.04 -81.06 15.19
CA ARG A 362 -8.36 -80.70 16.59
C ARG A 362 -9.04 -79.33 16.88
N ALA A 363 -10.38 -79.37 16.83
CA ALA A 363 -11.31 -78.47 17.54
C ALA A 363 -11.44 -78.92 19.05
N PRO A 364 -12.41 -78.50 19.92
CA PRO A 364 -13.73 -77.84 19.68
C PRO A 364 -14.03 -76.66 20.68
N SER A 365 -15.22 -76.07 20.88
CA SER A 365 -16.63 -76.41 20.56
C SER A 365 -17.54 -75.15 20.41
N GLN A 366 -18.48 -75.22 19.45
CA GLN A 366 -19.92 -74.84 19.48
C GLN A 366 -20.36 -73.43 19.97
N THR A 367 -21.22 -72.61 19.34
CA THR A 367 -22.41 -72.77 18.43
C THR A 367 -23.76 -72.85 19.15
N ASN A 368 -24.59 -71.77 19.08
CA ASN A 368 -25.99 -71.76 18.61
C ASN A 368 -26.74 -70.42 18.82
N THR A 369 -27.82 -70.21 18.09
CA THR A 369 -28.81 -69.11 18.24
C THR A 369 -30.22 -69.70 18.06
N PRO A 370 -31.14 -69.53 19.04
CA PRO A 370 -32.40 -68.82 18.74
C PRO A 370 -33.04 -68.07 19.94
N ALA A 371 -34.13 -67.34 19.67
CA ALA A 371 -35.11 -66.83 20.65
C ALA A 371 -36.39 -67.75 20.65
N PRO A 372 -37.53 -67.46 21.34
CA PRO A 372 -37.89 -66.37 22.28
C PRO A 372 -38.69 -66.81 23.56
N HIS A 373 -39.26 -65.82 24.29
CA HIS A 373 -40.44 -65.85 25.21
C HIS A 373 -40.31 -66.04 26.76
N ALA A 374 -40.79 -65.00 27.49
CA ALA A 374 -41.68 -64.97 28.69
C ALA A 374 -41.29 -65.71 30.02
N SER A 375 -41.75 -65.36 31.24
CA SER A 375 -42.87 -64.50 31.72
C SER A 375 -42.80 -64.16 33.24
N THR A 376 -43.40 -63.03 33.69
CA THR A 376 -43.95 -62.75 35.06
C THR A 376 -42.96 -62.70 36.28
N ALA A 377 -43.19 -61.96 37.39
CA ALA A 377 -44.42 -61.38 37.99
C ALA A 377 -44.19 -60.06 38.82
N ASN A 378 -45.30 -59.45 39.28
CA ASN A 378 -45.49 -58.26 40.14
C ASN A 378 -46.54 -58.61 41.25
N PRO A 379 -47.03 -57.70 42.14
CA PRO A 379 -46.46 -56.57 42.89
C PRO A 379 -46.61 -56.82 44.43
N PRO A 380 -46.94 -55.86 45.35
CA PRO A 380 -48.27 -55.21 45.43
C PRO A 380 -48.28 -53.70 45.82
N SER A 381 -49.46 -53.07 45.75
CA SER A 381 -49.70 -51.64 46.06
C SER A 381 -50.72 -51.47 47.20
N GLN A 382 -50.71 -50.33 47.92
CA GLN A 382 -51.94 -49.71 48.45
C GLN A 382 -51.79 -48.25 48.97
N ARG A 383 -52.95 -47.60 49.13
CA ARG A 383 -53.22 -46.20 49.56
C ARG A 383 -54.57 -46.23 50.30
N PRO A 384 -54.74 -45.65 51.52
CA PRO A 384 -55.47 -44.37 51.60
C PRO A 384 -55.26 -43.46 52.86
N ALA A 385 -55.74 -42.21 52.71
CA ALA A 385 -56.34 -41.32 53.73
C ALA A 385 -55.48 -40.55 54.76
N GLN A 386 -56.10 -39.47 55.25
CA GLN A 386 -55.71 -38.45 56.26
C GLN A 386 -56.17 -38.88 57.69
N PRO A 387 -55.95 -38.14 58.82
CA PRO A 387 -55.61 -36.69 58.95
C PRO A 387 -54.68 -36.21 60.10
N GLY A 388 -54.26 -34.93 60.02
CA GLY A 388 -54.50 -33.95 61.10
C GLY A 388 -53.34 -33.42 61.98
N ARG A 389 -53.17 -32.08 61.96
CA ARG A 389 -52.65 -31.18 63.04
C ARG A 389 -51.14 -31.31 63.42
N GLU A 390 -50.40 -30.33 63.95
CA GLU A 390 -50.46 -28.85 64.14
C GLU A 390 -49.07 -28.37 64.67
N GLN A 391 -48.61 -27.10 64.72
CA GLN A 391 -49.00 -25.79 64.13
C GLN A 391 -47.77 -24.82 64.23
N ALA A 392 -47.34 -24.13 63.17
CA ALA A 392 -46.38 -23.00 63.25
C ALA A 392 -46.43 -22.08 62.00
N SER A 393 -46.91 -20.85 62.20
CA SER A 393 -47.50 -19.88 61.24
C SER A 393 -46.61 -19.22 60.14
N PRO A 394 -47.21 -18.45 59.18
CA PRO A 394 -46.57 -18.04 57.91
C PRO A 394 -46.62 -16.52 57.59
N SER A 395 -46.25 -16.11 56.35
CA SER A 395 -46.70 -14.84 55.70
C SER A 395 -46.70 -14.87 54.14
N THR A 396 -47.82 -15.33 53.56
CA THR A 396 -48.50 -14.81 52.34
C THR A 396 -47.74 -14.30 51.09
N ASN A 397 -47.47 -15.23 50.16
CA ASN A 397 -48.06 -15.40 48.80
C ASN A 397 -49.33 -14.57 48.41
N THR A 398 -49.83 -14.42 47.15
CA THR A 398 -49.37 -14.62 45.73
C THR A 398 -50.45 -14.11 44.73
N SER A 399 -50.05 -13.82 43.48
CA SER A 399 -50.73 -14.09 42.16
C SER A 399 -52.26 -14.29 42.02
N THR A 400 -52.90 -13.68 40.99
CA THR A 400 -53.72 -14.38 39.95
C THR A 400 -54.23 -13.44 38.82
N ALA A 401 -54.81 -14.03 37.75
CA ALA A 401 -55.52 -13.39 36.63
C ALA A 401 -56.64 -14.35 36.12
N PRO A 402 -57.50 -14.06 35.09
CA PRO A 402 -57.89 -12.79 34.43
C PRO A 402 -59.45 -12.61 34.35
N ARG A 403 -59.96 -11.59 33.60
CA ARG A 403 -61.13 -11.63 32.63
C ARG A 403 -62.09 -10.40 32.56
N ALA A 404 -62.42 -9.99 31.33
CA ALA A 404 -63.61 -9.26 30.80
C ALA A 404 -63.92 -7.75 31.09
N SER A 405 -63.86 -6.95 30.01
CA SER A 405 -64.87 -6.01 29.44
C SER A 405 -65.83 -5.23 30.36
N THR A 406 -65.91 -3.88 30.31
CA THR A 406 -66.59 -3.11 29.23
C THR A 406 -66.16 -1.62 29.08
N THR A 407 -66.59 -1.02 27.95
CA THR A 407 -66.35 0.32 27.33
C THR A 407 -67.18 1.51 27.92
N PRO A 408 -67.08 2.80 27.42
CA PRO A 408 -66.06 3.50 26.58
C PRO A 408 -65.67 4.95 27.05
N SER A 409 -64.67 5.61 26.42
CA SER A 409 -64.88 6.80 25.54
C SER A 409 -63.60 7.55 25.09
N THR A 410 -63.41 7.61 23.77
CA THR A 410 -63.00 8.76 22.91
C THR A 410 -62.05 9.86 23.44
N ALA A 411 -60.84 9.96 22.85
CA ALA A 411 -60.38 11.12 22.05
C ALA A 411 -58.96 10.90 21.47
N ALA A 412 -58.65 11.52 20.34
CA ALA A 412 -57.31 11.56 19.73
C ALA A 412 -56.98 12.99 19.24
N PRO A 413 -55.70 13.36 19.11
CA PRO A 413 -55.29 14.44 18.20
C PRO A 413 -54.18 14.06 17.21
N LEU A 414 -54.07 14.87 16.15
CA LEU A 414 -53.12 14.75 15.04
C LEU A 414 -51.80 15.54 15.28
N PRO A 415 -50.75 15.34 14.45
CA PRO A 415 -49.47 16.04 14.59
C PRO A 415 -49.39 17.39 13.87
N PRO A 416 -48.54 18.30 14.37
CA PRO A 416 -47.77 19.28 13.59
C PRO A 416 -46.26 18.92 13.61
N GLY A 417 -45.37 19.53 12.83
CA GLY A 417 -45.51 20.62 11.86
C GLY A 417 -44.26 21.51 11.88
N GLN A 418 -43.71 21.86 10.72
CA GLN A 418 -42.45 22.62 10.64
C GLN A 418 -42.60 24.08 11.10
N SER A 419 -41.55 24.65 11.71
CA SER A 419 -41.35 26.09 11.81
C SER A 419 -39.87 26.41 12.02
N SER A 420 -39.37 27.43 11.31
CA SER A 420 -37.96 27.86 11.30
C SER A 420 -37.77 29.14 12.12
N SER A 421 -36.68 29.24 12.89
CA SER A 421 -36.20 30.53 13.43
C SER A 421 -34.68 30.57 13.59
N THR A 422 -34.10 31.71 13.27
CA THR A 422 -32.66 32.02 13.40
C THR A 422 -32.32 32.52 14.81
N PRO A 423 -31.17 32.14 15.39
CA PRO A 423 -30.74 32.67 16.69
C PRO A 423 -30.03 34.03 16.53
N THR A 424 -30.58 35.07 17.17
CA THR A 424 -29.90 36.36 17.39
C THR A 424 -29.51 36.50 18.86
N SER A 425 -28.26 36.87 19.15
CA SER A 425 -27.70 36.90 20.51
C SER A 425 -28.15 38.11 21.36
N PRO A 426 -28.52 37.90 22.64
CA PRO A 426 -28.54 38.93 23.67
C PRO A 426 -27.19 39.07 24.42
N PRO A 427 -26.96 40.17 25.17
CA PRO A 427 -25.66 40.51 25.78
C PRO A 427 -25.43 39.95 27.20
N ALA A 428 -24.27 40.28 27.79
CA ALA A 428 -23.70 39.63 28.98
C ALA A 428 -23.74 40.47 30.29
N ALA A 429 -23.21 39.84 31.36
CA ALA A 429 -22.86 40.36 32.70
C ALA A 429 -23.91 40.17 33.83
N PRO A 430 -23.49 40.11 35.12
CA PRO A 430 -22.35 39.32 35.62
C PRO A 430 -22.61 38.61 36.98
N GLY A 431 -21.88 37.52 37.29
CA GLY A 431 -21.63 37.15 38.69
C GLY A 431 -21.48 35.67 39.07
N GLN A 432 -20.43 35.38 39.85
CA GLN A 432 -20.29 34.32 40.86
C GLN A 432 -20.48 32.83 40.48
N GLY A 433 -19.34 32.16 40.28
CA GLY A 433 -18.95 31.08 41.20
C GLY A 433 -19.56 29.68 41.03
N THR A 434 -19.15 28.95 40.00
CA THR A 434 -19.31 27.48 39.91
C THR A 434 -18.04 26.79 40.42
N PRO A 435 -18.12 25.73 41.28
CA PRO A 435 -16.94 25.10 41.85
C PRO A 435 -16.10 24.36 40.80
N ALA A 436 -14.78 24.35 41.01
CA ALA A 436 -13.84 23.69 40.12
C ALA A 436 -14.00 22.16 40.18
N THR A 437 -14.49 21.55 39.09
CA THR A 437 -14.41 20.10 38.90
C THR A 437 -12.93 19.72 38.82
N ALA A 438 -12.43 18.97 39.81
CA ALA A 438 -11.03 18.58 39.85
C ALA A 438 -10.67 17.73 38.62
N SER A 439 -9.58 18.06 37.93
CA SER A 439 -9.11 17.30 36.78
C SER A 439 -8.62 15.92 37.22
N ALA A 440 -9.46 14.89 37.03
CA ALA A 440 -9.05 13.51 37.15
C ALA A 440 -7.99 13.20 36.09
N SER A 441 -6.72 13.20 36.49
CA SER A 441 -5.58 12.84 35.64
C SER A 441 -5.56 11.32 35.49
N ASN A 442 -6.32 10.81 34.53
CA ASN A 442 -6.61 9.40 34.37
C ASN A 442 -5.42 8.66 33.71
N PRO A 443 -4.74 7.71 34.37
CA PRO A 443 -3.59 6.99 33.82
C PRO A 443 -4.05 5.75 33.03
N LEU A 444 -4.78 5.97 31.92
CA LEU A 444 -5.23 4.91 31.01
C LEU A 444 -4.83 5.25 29.55
N ASN A 445 -3.57 4.98 29.24
CA ASN A 445 -3.11 4.72 27.87
C ASN A 445 -3.05 3.19 27.66
N GLN A 446 -2.83 2.75 26.41
CA GLN A 446 -2.58 1.34 26.03
C GLN A 446 -3.81 0.41 26.03
N ARG A 447 -4.91 0.86 25.43
CA ARG A 447 -5.86 -0.07 24.77
C ARG A 447 -6.36 0.56 23.46
N THR A 448 -6.43 -0.25 22.41
CA THR A 448 -6.90 0.15 21.07
C THR A 448 -8.29 0.77 21.14
N VAL A 449 -8.42 2.02 20.67
CA VAL A 449 -9.43 2.98 21.16
C VAL A 449 -10.89 2.65 20.81
N PHE A 450 -11.14 1.61 20.00
CA PHE A 450 -12.49 1.10 19.70
C PHE A 450 -12.62 -0.45 19.76
N GLY A 451 -11.66 -1.14 20.39
CA GLY A 451 -11.59 -2.61 20.36
C GLY A 451 -11.13 -3.23 19.02
N ALA A 452 -10.95 -2.39 18.00
CA ALA A 452 -10.42 -2.76 16.69
C ALA A 452 -8.91 -3.02 16.73
N GLY A 453 -8.45 -4.11 16.11
CA GLY A 453 -7.05 -4.43 15.88
C GLY A 453 -6.45 -3.70 14.67
N ALA A 454 -5.14 -3.82 14.52
CA ALA A 454 -4.39 -3.13 13.47
C ALA A 454 -4.70 -3.63 12.05
N LEU A 455 -5.13 -4.91 11.91
CA LEU A 455 -5.59 -5.47 10.64
C LEU A 455 -6.94 -4.87 10.20
N LEU A 456 -7.97 -4.90 11.05
CA LEU A 456 -9.24 -4.21 10.77
C LEU A 456 -9.05 -2.71 10.47
N ALA A 457 -8.12 -2.05 11.16
CA ALA A 457 -7.77 -0.67 10.87
C ALA A 457 -7.16 -0.50 9.47
N ALA A 458 -6.23 -1.38 9.07
CA ALA A 458 -5.67 -1.41 7.72
C ALA A 458 -6.72 -1.74 6.64
N ALA A 459 -7.61 -2.71 6.89
CA ALA A 459 -8.74 -3.07 6.03
C ALA A 459 -9.67 -1.88 5.75
N VAL A 460 -10.08 -1.16 6.80
CA VAL A 460 -10.96 0.02 6.68
C VAL A 460 -10.25 1.18 5.98
N THR A 461 -8.98 1.46 6.31
CA THR A 461 -8.20 2.51 5.65
C THR A 461 -7.93 2.17 4.17
N GLY A 462 -7.65 0.90 3.86
CA GLY A 462 -7.50 0.40 2.49
C GLY A 462 -8.79 0.53 1.66
N ALA A 463 -9.94 0.16 2.22
CA ALA A 463 -11.24 0.33 1.58
C ALA A 463 -11.54 1.81 1.26
N LEU A 464 -11.23 2.73 2.19
CA LEU A 464 -11.37 4.17 1.97
C LEU A 464 -10.39 4.70 0.90
N ALA A 465 -9.14 4.26 0.91
CA ALA A 465 -8.12 4.64 -0.08
C ALA A 465 -8.49 4.17 -1.49
N LEU A 466 -8.88 2.89 -1.64
CA LEU A 466 -9.31 2.32 -2.91
C LEU A 466 -10.59 3.01 -3.43
N ARG A 467 -11.56 3.32 -2.56
CA ARG A 467 -12.72 4.14 -2.96
C ARG A 467 -12.33 5.55 -3.40
N ARG A 468 -11.37 6.20 -2.74
CA ARG A 468 -10.85 7.52 -3.17
C ARG A 468 -10.15 7.45 -4.54
N ILE A 469 -9.45 6.35 -4.85
CA ILE A 469 -8.87 6.09 -6.19
C ILE A 469 -9.99 5.91 -7.23
N LEU A 470 -10.97 5.05 -6.98
CA LEU A 470 -12.11 4.83 -7.87
C LEU A 470 -12.96 6.10 -8.06
N GLN A 471 -13.08 6.95 -7.05
CA GLN A 471 -13.74 8.26 -7.15
C GLN A 471 -12.94 9.24 -8.03
N ARG A 472 -11.59 9.23 -7.96
CA ARG A 472 -10.74 10.01 -8.88
C ARG A 472 -10.82 9.51 -10.32
N ARG A 473 -10.92 8.19 -10.54
CA ARG A 473 -11.15 7.58 -11.87
C ARG A 473 -12.48 8.02 -12.49
N ARG A 474 -13.54 8.11 -11.69
CA ARG A 474 -14.89 8.53 -12.11
C ARG A 474 -15.03 10.04 -12.39
N ARG A 475 -14.04 10.89 -12.09
CA ARG A 475 -14.09 12.35 -12.32
C ARG A 475 -13.56 12.73 -13.71
N LYS A 476 -14.03 13.85 -14.27
CA LYS A 476 -13.39 14.49 -15.44
C LYS A 476 -12.24 15.42 -15.03
N PRO A 477 -11.27 15.68 -15.93
CA PRO A 477 -10.28 16.74 -15.71
C PRO A 477 -10.93 18.06 -15.25
N GLY A 478 -10.37 18.68 -14.22
CA GLY A 478 -10.87 19.92 -13.61
C GLY A 478 -11.98 19.76 -12.55
N GLU A 479 -12.74 18.66 -12.54
CA GLU A 479 -13.71 18.33 -11.49
C GLU A 479 -13.01 17.92 -10.17
N THR A 480 -13.66 18.12 -9.02
CA THR A 480 -13.11 17.68 -7.71
C THR A 480 -13.89 16.50 -7.16
N ILE A 481 -13.21 15.57 -6.48
CA ILE A 481 -13.88 14.49 -5.76
C ILE A 481 -14.55 14.99 -4.49
N ALA A 482 -15.65 14.36 -4.09
CA ALA A 482 -16.38 14.75 -2.89
C ALA A 482 -15.66 14.26 -1.62
N ILE A 483 -15.04 15.19 -0.90
CA ILE A 483 -14.25 14.93 0.31
C ILE A 483 -14.87 15.66 1.50
N THR A 484 -14.97 14.98 2.65
CA THR A 484 -15.28 15.65 3.92
C THR A 484 -14.07 16.49 4.37
N PRO A 485 -14.19 17.83 4.56
CA PRO A 485 -13.03 18.70 4.79
C PRO A 485 -12.35 18.52 6.16
N GLN A 486 -12.92 17.66 7.03
CA GLN A 486 -12.34 17.27 8.31
C GLN A 486 -12.51 15.76 8.46
N THR A 487 -11.37 15.06 8.51
CA THR A 487 -11.22 13.64 8.88
C THR A 487 -11.94 13.36 10.21
N SER A 488 -12.70 12.28 10.28
CA SER A 488 -13.40 11.90 11.53
C SER A 488 -12.43 11.36 12.58
N THR A 489 -12.83 11.33 13.87
CA THR A 489 -11.94 10.84 14.94
C THR A 489 -11.69 9.34 14.82
N ALA A 490 -12.70 8.55 14.44
CA ALA A 490 -12.52 7.11 14.19
C ALA A 490 -11.59 6.86 12.99
N GLU A 491 -11.82 7.54 11.86
CA GLU A 491 -10.95 7.46 10.66
C GLU A 491 -9.49 7.84 10.98
N ALA A 492 -9.28 8.93 11.73
CA ALA A 492 -7.94 9.36 12.14
C ALA A 492 -7.26 8.36 13.10
N GLN A 493 -8.01 7.70 13.98
CA GLN A 493 -7.47 6.70 14.91
C GLN A 493 -7.20 5.35 14.23
N LEU A 494 -8.05 4.92 13.28
CA LEU A 494 -7.80 3.73 12.46
C LEU A 494 -6.61 3.96 11.54
N SER A 495 -6.53 5.08 10.82
CA SER A 495 -5.38 5.44 10.00
C SER A 495 -4.06 5.51 10.80
N ALA A 496 -4.11 5.90 12.08
CA ALA A 496 -2.96 5.89 12.98
C ALA A 496 -2.66 4.53 13.64
N ALA A 497 -3.58 3.56 13.56
CA ALA A 497 -3.44 2.20 14.12
C ALA A 497 -3.26 1.11 13.06
N ALA A 498 -3.43 1.43 11.78
CA ALA A 498 -3.35 0.51 10.65
C ALA A 498 -1.94 -0.06 10.47
N ASP A 499 -1.82 -1.40 10.51
CA ASP A 499 -0.60 -2.15 10.21
C ASP A 499 -0.77 -3.00 8.95
N THR A 500 -0.64 -2.33 7.80
CA THR A 500 -0.59 -2.99 6.48
C THR A 500 0.70 -3.81 6.30
N ASP A 501 1.78 -3.40 6.97
CA ASP A 501 3.11 -4.00 6.83
C ASP A 501 3.13 -5.42 7.43
N GLY A 502 2.51 -5.59 8.61
CA GLY A 502 2.28 -6.89 9.24
C GLY A 502 1.31 -7.80 8.47
N ALA A 503 0.28 -7.24 7.85
CA ALA A 503 -0.67 -7.98 7.00
C ALA A 503 0.03 -8.58 5.77
N THR A 504 0.68 -7.72 4.98
CA THR A 504 1.36 -8.13 3.73
C THR A 504 2.45 -9.17 4.04
N ARG A 505 3.24 -8.96 5.10
CA ARG A 505 4.28 -9.93 5.48
C ARG A 505 3.72 -11.29 5.93
N LEU A 506 2.53 -11.34 6.54
CA LEU A 506 1.88 -12.63 6.83
C LEU A 506 1.45 -13.31 5.53
N ASP A 507 0.80 -12.60 4.61
CA ASP A 507 0.35 -13.16 3.34
C ASP A 507 1.52 -13.72 2.52
N THR A 508 2.57 -12.92 2.30
CA THR A 508 3.78 -13.36 1.58
C THR A 508 4.43 -14.56 2.26
N ALA A 509 4.47 -14.63 3.60
CA ALA A 509 5.06 -15.77 4.32
C ALA A 509 4.24 -17.06 4.19
N LEU A 510 2.90 -16.96 4.21
CA LEU A 510 2.01 -18.11 4.00
C LEU A 510 2.08 -18.61 2.55
N ARG A 511 2.08 -17.70 1.57
CA ARG A 511 2.26 -18.05 0.15
C ARG A 511 3.65 -18.63 -0.14
N THR A 512 4.70 -18.10 0.50
CA THR A 512 6.05 -18.68 0.42
C THR A 512 6.08 -20.13 0.95
N LEU A 513 5.35 -20.44 2.03
CA LEU A 513 5.21 -21.82 2.54
C LEU A 513 4.53 -22.74 1.52
N ALA A 514 3.42 -22.30 0.91
CA ALA A 514 2.72 -23.09 -0.10
C ALA A 514 3.58 -23.29 -1.37
N HIS A 515 4.31 -22.26 -1.79
CA HIS A 515 5.21 -22.29 -2.93
C HIS A 515 6.40 -23.25 -2.72
N HIS A 516 7.00 -23.28 -1.52
CA HIS A 516 8.06 -24.22 -1.21
C HIS A 516 7.58 -25.68 -1.25
N LEU A 517 6.38 -25.97 -0.73
CA LEU A 517 5.80 -27.31 -0.80
C LEU A 517 5.52 -27.72 -2.25
N ALA A 518 4.96 -26.80 -3.06
CA ALA A 518 4.72 -27.04 -4.49
C ALA A 518 5.99 -27.18 -5.36
N GLN A 519 7.17 -26.82 -4.84
CA GLN A 519 8.47 -27.04 -5.50
C GLN A 519 9.17 -28.34 -5.06
N GLN A 520 8.66 -29.06 -4.06
CA GLN A 520 9.23 -30.34 -3.65
C GLN A 520 8.64 -31.46 -4.51
N ASP A 521 9.50 -32.24 -5.20
CA ASP A 521 9.14 -33.41 -6.03
C ASP A 521 8.61 -34.62 -5.20
N ASP A 522 7.87 -34.36 -4.13
CA ASP A 522 7.23 -35.34 -3.27
C ASP A 522 5.71 -35.16 -3.36
N ASP A 523 5.04 -36.03 -4.15
CA ASP A 523 3.57 -36.09 -4.29
C ASP A 523 2.82 -36.23 -2.93
N THR A 524 3.55 -36.51 -1.84
CA THR A 524 3.02 -36.60 -0.47
C THR A 524 3.06 -35.28 0.32
N ALA A 525 3.65 -34.21 -0.22
CA ALA A 525 3.89 -32.93 0.46
C ALA A 525 2.61 -32.06 0.61
N LEU A 526 1.68 -32.50 1.44
CA LEU A 526 0.43 -31.78 1.73
C LEU A 526 0.65 -30.48 2.52
N LEU A 527 -0.20 -29.49 2.23
CA LEU A 527 -0.26 -28.22 2.96
C LEU A 527 -0.58 -28.48 4.46
N PRO A 528 0.23 -27.99 5.42
CA PRO A 528 -0.02 -28.18 6.84
C PRO A 528 -1.29 -27.44 7.27
N VAL A 529 -2.16 -28.09 8.03
CA VAL A 529 -3.37 -27.46 8.59
C VAL A 529 -2.94 -26.49 9.69
N LEU A 530 -3.28 -25.21 9.55
CA LEU A 530 -3.03 -24.19 10.57
C LEU A 530 -4.33 -23.85 11.30
N ARG A 531 -4.33 -23.90 12.64
CA ARG A 531 -5.44 -23.43 13.49
C ARG A 531 -5.45 -21.91 13.65
N ALA A 532 -4.28 -21.30 13.82
CA ALA A 532 -4.17 -19.88 14.17
C ALA A 532 -2.90 -19.22 13.60
N ALA A 533 -2.93 -17.89 13.54
CA ALA A 533 -1.76 -17.03 13.30
C ALA A 533 -1.68 -15.93 14.36
N ARG A 534 -0.48 -15.42 14.64
CA ARG A 534 -0.25 -14.32 15.59
C ARG A 534 0.66 -13.26 14.95
N ILE A 535 0.20 -12.01 14.96
CA ILE A 535 0.96 -10.85 14.51
C ILE A 535 1.28 -9.97 15.73
N GLY A 536 2.54 -10.00 16.16
CA GLY A 536 3.11 -9.08 17.13
C GLY A 536 4.01 -8.04 16.45
N THR A 537 4.32 -6.95 17.17
CA THR A 537 4.99 -5.73 16.65
C THR A 537 6.28 -5.94 15.82
N ARG A 538 6.95 -7.10 15.93
CA ARG A 538 8.11 -7.50 15.13
C ARG A 538 8.14 -9.00 14.80
N THR A 539 7.05 -9.73 15.03
CA THR A 539 7.05 -11.20 15.12
C THR A 539 5.77 -11.76 14.52
N ILE A 540 5.91 -12.60 13.51
CA ILE A 540 4.81 -13.38 12.92
C ILE A 540 5.00 -14.84 13.32
N ALA A 541 3.91 -15.49 13.74
CA ALA A 541 3.91 -16.90 14.11
C ALA A 541 2.61 -17.57 13.63
N VAL A 542 2.66 -18.88 13.43
CA VAL A 542 1.50 -19.73 13.10
C VAL A 542 1.44 -20.93 14.03
N LEU A 543 0.24 -21.48 14.23
CA LEU A 543 -0.01 -22.64 15.08
C LEU A 543 -0.59 -23.78 14.21
N PRO A 544 0.16 -24.87 13.97
CA PRO A 544 -0.36 -26.04 13.25
C PRO A 544 -1.44 -26.78 14.05
N GLU A 545 -2.19 -27.64 13.37
CA GLU A 545 -3.18 -28.52 13.99
C GLU A 545 -2.52 -29.69 14.74
N ASP A 546 -1.43 -30.24 14.19
CA ASP A 546 -0.54 -31.14 14.91
C ASP A 546 0.62 -30.35 15.51
N HIS A 547 0.74 -30.36 16.84
CA HIS A 547 1.80 -29.65 17.55
C HIS A 547 3.16 -30.37 17.51
N ASP A 548 3.18 -31.65 17.13
CA ASP A 548 4.40 -32.45 16.97
C ASP A 548 4.93 -32.41 15.51
N GLN A 549 4.20 -31.77 14.58
CA GLN A 549 4.62 -31.59 13.18
C GLN A 549 5.85 -30.66 13.07
N GLU A 550 6.84 -31.08 12.29
CA GLU A 550 8.04 -30.27 12.02
C GLU A 550 7.73 -28.99 11.22
N PRO A 551 8.34 -27.83 11.55
CA PRO A 551 8.05 -26.56 10.88
C PRO A 551 8.48 -26.53 9.41
N VAL A 552 7.54 -26.13 8.54
CA VAL A 552 7.80 -25.93 7.11
C VAL A 552 8.37 -24.52 6.84
N ALA A 553 9.41 -24.45 6.01
CA ALA A 553 10.04 -23.19 5.61
C ALA A 553 9.03 -22.28 4.86
N PRO A 554 8.97 -20.96 5.15
CA PRO A 554 10.00 -20.15 5.81
C PRO A 554 9.88 -20.08 7.34
N PHE A 555 8.97 -20.82 7.97
CA PHE A 555 8.80 -20.81 9.43
C PHE A 555 9.82 -21.74 10.12
N THR A 556 10.01 -21.53 11.43
CA THR A 556 10.97 -22.27 12.27
C THR A 556 10.37 -22.59 13.64
N ALA A 557 10.96 -23.54 14.38
CA ALA A 557 10.41 -23.98 15.67
C ALA A 557 10.42 -22.86 16.72
N GLY A 558 9.23 -22.51 17.23
CA GLY A 558 9.05 -21.53 18.32
C GLY A 558 8.88 -22.21 19.68
N ARG A 559 7.84 -21.79 20.42
CA ARG A 559 7.53 -22.33 21.76
C ARG A 559 6.06 -22.73 21.85
N GLY A 560 5.80 -23.95 22.33
CA GLY A 560 4.44 -24.46 22.56
C GLY A 560 3.65 -24.63 21.27
N GLY A 561 4.12 -25.48 20.34
CA GLY A 561 3.51 -25.73 19.04
C GLY A 561 3.71 -24.60 18.01
N TRP A 562 3.75 -23.34 18.42
CA TRP A 562 3.90 -22.19 17.53
C TRP A 562 5.18 -22.27 16.68
N TRP A 563 5.04 -22.19 15.36
CA TRP A 563 6.12 -21.94 14.42
C TRP A 563 6.29 -20.42 14.25
N VAL A 564 7.52 -19.92 14.18
CA VAL A 564 7.84 -18.48 14.12
C VAL A 564 8.58 -18.17 12.83
N LEU A 565 8.21 -17.08 12.17
CA LEU A 565 8.89 -16.55 10.99
C LEU A 565 10.18 -15.80 11.43
N PRO A 566 11.38 -16.21 10.97
CA PRO A 566 12.61 -15.47 11.22
C PRO A 566 12.55 -14.03 10.69
N ALA A 567 13.23 -13.11 11.39
CA ALA A 567 13.25 -11.70 11.00
C ALA A 567 13.93 -11.47 9.64
N ASP A 568 14.87 -12.35 9.32
CA ASP A 568 15.76 -12.47 8.16
C ASP A 568 15.34 -13.59 7.18
N ALA A 569 14.12 -14.15 7.33
CA ALA A 569 13.58 -15.14 6.41
C ALA A 569 13.52 -14.59 4.97
N THR A 570 14.05 -15.35 4.02
CA THR A 570 13.80 -15.12 2.59
C THR A 570 12.35 -15.48 2.29
N LEU A 571 11.63 -14.53 1.70
CA LEU A 571 10.26 -14.69 1.20
C LEU A 571 10.25 -14.52 -0.31
N LEU A 572 9.17 -14.93 -0.96
CA LEU A 572 8.88 -14.56 -2.34
C LEU A 572 8.88 -13.03 -2.52
N ASP A 573 9.22 -12.57 -3.72
CA ASP A 573 8.89 -11.21 -4.15
C ASP A 573 7.37 -11.05 -4.38
N GLU A 574 6.93 -9.81 -4.60
CA GLU A 574 5.51 -9.46 -4.67
C GLU A 574 4.80 -10.09 -5.88
N ASP A 575 5.44 -10.12 -7.05
CA ASP A 575 4.87 -10.71 -8.27
C ASP A 575 4.77 -12.25 -8.11
N ALA A 576 5.82 -12.93 -7.65
CA ALA A 576 5.82 -14.38 -7.43
C ALA A 576 4.87 -14.83 -6.30
N ALA A 577 4.66 -13.98 -5.29
CA ALA A 577 3.65 -14.21 -4.26
C ALA A 577 2.23 -14.10 -4.83
N GLN A 578 1.94 -13.11 -5.70
CA GLN A 578 0.61 -12.96 -6.30
C GLN A 578 0.21 -14.15 -7.18
N GLU A 579 1.15 -14.73 -7.93
CA GLU A 579 0.92 -15.94 -8.75
C GLU A 579 0.73 -17.22 -7.91
N THR A 580 0.98 -17.18 -6.58
CA THR A 580 0.75 -18.30 -5.67
C THR A 580 -0.59 -18.13 -4.93
N PRO A 581 -1.58 -19.03 -5.10
CA PRO A 581 -2.89 -18.92 -4.45
C PRO A 581 -2.81 -18.83 -2.91
N PRO A 582 -3.75 -18.11 -2.25
CA PRO A 582 -3.71 -17.94 -0.80
C PRO A 582 -4.05 -19.25 -0.07
N PRO A 583 -3.16 -19.81 0.76
CA PRO A 583 -3.35 -21.16 1.32
C PRO A 583 -4.28 -21.23 2.53
N TYR A 584 -4.54 -20.11 3.23
CA TYR A 584 -5.41 -20.05 4.41
C TYR A 584 -6.41 -18.88 4.33
N PRO A 585 -7.31 -18.89 3.32
CA PRO A 585 -8.09 -17.71 2.93
C PRO A 585 -9.14 -17.23 3.96
N ALA A 586 -9.43 -18.01 5.00
CA ALA A 586 -10.35 -17.62 6.09
C ALA A 586 -9.65 -17.30 7.42
N LEU A 587 -8.38 -16.87 7.40
CA LEU A 587 -7.71 -16.28 8.57
C LEU A 587 -8.32 -14.90 8.91
N VAL A 588 -8.71 -14.67 10.16
CA VAL A 588 -9.22 -13.37 10.64
C VAL A 588 -8.93 -13.13 12.12
N THR A 589 -8.67 -11.88 12.51
CA THR A 589 -8.42 -11.46 13.90
C THR A 589 -9.64 -11.66 14.77
N ILE A 590 -9.53 -12.56 15.74
CA ILE A 590 -10.54 -12.78 16.79
C ILE A 590 -10.29 -11.88 18.00
N GLY A 591 -9.03 -11.47 18.23
CA GLY A 591 -8.70 -10.61 19.35
C GLY A 591 -7.24 -10.21 19.47
N SER A 592 -6.90 -9.56 20.58
CA SER A 592 -5.54 -9.20 20.95
C SER A 592 -5.16 -9.79 22.31
N THR A 593 -3.93 -10.30 22.40
CA THR A 593 -3.32 -10.79 23.64
C THR A 593 -3.07 -9.64 24.64
N THR A 594 -2.79 -9.96 25.90
CA THR A 594 -2.40 -8.97 26.91
C THR A 594 -1.09 -8.23 26.58
N THR A 595 -0.26 -8.76 25.68
CA THR A 595 0.94 -8.10 25.15
C THR A 595 0.68 -7.18 23.95
N GLY A 596 -0.54 -7.20 23.39
CA GLY A 596 -0.93 -6.41 22.21
C GLY A 596 -0.82 -7.14 20.87
N ASP A 597 -0.18 -8.32 20.83
CA ASP A 597 -0.15 -9.16 19.62
C ASP A 597 -1.57 -9.57 19.22
N LEU A 598 -1.90 -9.43 17.93
CA LEU A 598 -3.17 -9.87 17.34
C LEU A 598 -3.18 -11.39 17.17
N LEU A 599 -4.29 -12.03 17.51
CA LEU A 599 -4.52 -13.45 17.30
C LEU A 599 -5.61 -13.65 16.24
N LEU A 600 -5.23 -14.33 15.16
CA LEU A 600 -6.11 -14.72 14.06
C LEU A 600 -6.45 -16.20 14.19
N LEU A 601 -7.71 -16.58 13.93
CA LEU A 601 -8.10 -17.97 13.75
C LEU A 601 -8.32 -18.25 12.26
N ASN A 602 -7.99 -19.47 11.83
CA ASN A 602 -8.37 -19.99 10.53
C ASN A 602 -9.78 -20.58 10.65
N LEU A 603 -10.79 -19.84 10.19
CA LEU A 603 -12.19 -20.23 10.36
C LEU A 603 -12.51 -21.58 9.70
N THR A 604 -11.83 -21.96 8.61
CA THR A 604 -12.06 -23.25 7.92
C THR A 604 -11.89 -24.48 8.80
N GLN A 605 -11.20 -24.37 9.94
CA GLN A 605 -10.97 -25.46 10.89
C GLN A 605 -11.99 -25.50 12.03
N LEU A 606 -13.02 -24.65 11.98
CA LEU A 606 -14.12 -24.58 12.93
C LEU A 606 -15.45 -24.72 12.18
N PRO A 607 -16.32 -25.67 12.56
CA PRO A 607 -17.68 -25.72 11.99
C PRO A 607 -18.54 -24.57 12.53
N ALA A 608 -18.32 -24.16 13.78
CA ALA A 608 -18.95 -22.99 14.37
C ALA A 608 -18.10 -22.31 15.45
N LEU A 609 -18.34 -21.01 15.64
CA LEU A 609 -17.81 -20.16 16.71
C LEU A 609 -18.98 -19.38 17.33
N LEU A 610 -19.23 -19.56 18.62
CA LEU A 610 -20.41 -18.99 19.28
C LEU A 610 -20.08 -17.71 20.03
N LEU A 611 -20.97 -16.72 19.92
CA LEU A 611 -20.81 -15.40 20.53
C LEU A 611 -21.86 -15.18 21.62
N GLY A 612 -21.43 -15.25 22.87
CA GLY A 612 -22.20 -14.80 24.03
C GLY A 612 -22.11 -13.28 24.21
N GLY A 613 -23.15 -12.66 24.78
CA GLY A 613 -23.12 -11.23 25.12
C GLY A 613 -24.44 -10.51 24.83
N SER A 614 -24.38 -9.19 24.64
CA SER A 614 -25.52 -8.41 24.16
C SER A 614 -25.63 -8.51 22.63
N PRO A 615 -26.83 -8.44 22.04
CA PRO A 615 -26.99 -8.47 20.58
C PRO A 615 -26.18 -7.37 19.87
N LEU A 616 -26.05 -6.19 20.48
CA LEU A 616 -25.19 -5.11 19.95
C LEU A 616 -23.73 -5.56 19.88
N HIS A 617 -23.18 -6.14 20.94
CA HIS A 617 -21.78 -6.58 20.97
C HIS A 617 -21.52 -7.75 20.00
N VAL A 618 -22.51 -8.64 19.79
CA VAL A 618 -22.43 -9.67 18.76
C VAL A 618 -22.37 -9.05 17.36
N ILE A 619 -23.21 -8.04 17.06
CA ILE A 619 -23.12 -7.27 15.81
C ILE A 619 -21.74 -6.61 15.66
N GLU A 620 -21.18 -6.02 16.71
CA GLU A 620 -19.86 -5.37 16.69
C GLU A 620 -18.70 -6.35 16.42
N VAL A 621 -18.80 -7.60 16.89
CA VAL A 621 -17.84 -8.68 16.52
C VAL A 621 -18.07 -9.10 15.08
N CYS A 622 -19.29 -9.51 14.69
CA CYS A 622 -19.56 -9.99 13.33
C CYS A 622 -19.27 -8.92 12.26
N THR A 623 -19.45 -7.63 12.57
CA THR A 623 -19.08 -6.52 11.67
C THR A 623 -17.56 -6.33 11.58
N SER A 624 -16.82 -6.55 12.68
CA SER A 624 -15.35 -6.53 12.64
C SER A 624 -14.78 -7.67 11.77
N LEU A 625 -15.33 -8.89 11.91
CA LEU A 625 -14.93 -10.04 11.11
C LEU A 625 -15.28 -9.84 9.62
N ALA A 626 -16.49 -9.34 9.32
CA ALA A 626 -16.93 -9.09 7.94
C ALA A 626 -16.03 -8.07 7.22
N LEU A 627 -15.71 -6.95 7.88
CA LEU A 627 -14.89 -5.88 7.31
C LEU A 627 -13.42 -6.28 7.16
N GLU A 628 -12.87 -7.07 8.09
CA GLU A 628 -11.48 -7.53 8.00
C GLU A 628 -11.33 -8.62 6.91
N LEU A 629 -12.20 -9.63 6.88
CA LEU A 629 -12.18 -10.67 5.83
C LEU A 629 -12.36 -10.07 4.43
N ALA A 630 -13.35 -9.19 4.22
CA ALA A 630 -13.67 -8.68 2.89
C ALA A 630 -12.58 -7.78 2.26
N MET A 631 -11.57 -7.37 3.04
CA MET A 631 -10.45 -6.54 2.61
C MET A 631 -9.08 -7.19 2.90
N SER A 632 -9.04 -8.45 3.35
CA SER A 632 -7.79 -9.16 3.61
C SER A 632 -7.18 -9.73 2.32
N PRO A 633 -5.84 -9.68 2.13
CA PRO A 633 -5.20 -10.07 0.87
C PRO A 633 -5.23 -11.58 0.62
N TRP A 634 -5.20 -12.41 1.68
CA TRP A 634 -5.42 -13.86 1.59
C TRP A 634 -6.89 -14.24 1.37
N ALA A 635 -7.84 -13.38 1.74
CA ALA A 635 -9.27 -13.64 1.62
C ALA A 635 -9.83 -13.26 0.23
N ALA A 636 -9.03 -13.46 -0.82
CA ALA A 636 -9.43 -13.28 -2.22
C ALA A 636 -10.66 -14.15 -2.54
N ASP A 637 -10.56 -15.42 -2.18
CA ASP A 637 -11.48 -16.49 -2.59
C ASP A 637 -12.41 -16.93 -1.44
N THR A 638 -12.62 -16.08 -0.42
CA THR A 638 -13.54 -16.34 0.70
C THR A 638 -14.87 -15.63 0.47
N GLU A 639 -15.96 -16.40 0.46
CA GLU A 639 -17.32 -15.88 0.42
C GLU A 639 -17.83 -15.56 1.83
N ILE A 640 -18.33 -14.34 2.01
CA ILE A 640 -18.74 -13.81 3.32
C ILE A 640 -20.24 -13.52 3.29
N VAL A 641 -21.01 -14.11 4.18
CA VAL A 641 -22.46 -13.92 4.24
C VAL A 641 -22.89 -13.30 5.56
N THR A 642 -23.39 -12.07 5.54
CA THR A 642 -23.90 -11.40 6.76
C THR A 642 -25.41 -11.63 6.91
N ILE A 643 -25.81 -12.15 8.06
CA ILE A 643 -27.19 -12.56 8.36
C ILE A 643 -27.82 -11.61 9.37
N GLY A 644 -28.72 -10.76 8.87
CA GLY A 644 -29.49 -9.79 9.66
C GLY A 644 -28.69 -8.57 10.15
N PHE A 645 -27.51 -8.30 9.60
CA PHE A 645 -26.74 -7.08 9.86
C PHE A 645 -25.91 -6.66 8.64
N GLY A 646 -25.53 -5.38 8.58
CA GLY A 646 -24.64 -4.86 7.54
C GLY A 646 -25.25 -4.83 6.14
N GLU A 647 -26.53 -4.49 6.03
CA GLU A 647 -27.25 -4.40 4.73
C GLU A 647 -26.57 -3.47 3.73
N GLU A 648 -25.90 -2.44 4.22
CA GLU A 648 -25.13 -1.48 3.45
C GLU A 648 -23.73 -1.98 3.06
N LEU A 649 -23.14 -2.98 3.71
CA LEU A 649 -21.75 -3.40 3.50
C LEU A 649 -21.41 -3.75 2.03
N PRO A 650 -22.23 -4.53 1.29
CA PRO A 650 -21.96 -4.84 -0.12
C PRO A 650 -21.95 -3.60 -1.03
N GLN A 651 -22.59 -2.51 -0.61
CA GLN A 651 -22.62 -1.22 -1.33
C GLN A 651 -21.56 -0.22 -0.84
N LEU A 652 -20.81 -0.55 0.22
CA LEU A 652 -19.83 0.34 0.86
C LEU A 652 -18.38 -0.10 0.73
N LEU A 653 -18.13 -1.39 0.51
CA LEU A 653 -16.79 -1.85 0.14
C LEU A 653 -16.52 -1.60 -1.37
N PRO A 654 -15.25 -1.50 -1.78
CA PRO A 654 -14.89 -1.46 -3.20
C PRO A 654 -14.99 -2.84 -3.85
N THR A 655 -14.50 -3.88 -3.18
CA THR A 655 -14.51 -5.28 -3.63
C THR A 655 -15.66 -6.02 -2.94
N ALA A 656 -16.74 -6.29 -3.68
CA ALA A 656 -18.00 -6.79 -3.10
C ALA A 656 -17.99 -8.32 -2.90
N ARG A 657 -17.18 -8.81 -1.94
CA ARG A 657 -17.14 -10.23 -1.52
C ARG A 657 -18.15 -10.58 -0.40
N ILE A 658 -18.95 -9.60 0.05
CA ILE A 658 -19.99 -9.78 1.06
C ILE A 658 -21.37 -9.91 0.39
N THR A 659 -22.11 -10.96 0.73
CA THR A 659 -23.55 -11.11 0.45
C THR A 659 -24.34 -10.86 1.74
N HIS A 660 -25.31 -9.93 1.72
CA HIS A 660 -26.20 -9.70 2.87
C HIS A 660 -27.53 -10.44 2.71
N LEU A 661 -27.90 -11.23 3.72
CA LEU A 661 -29.19 -11.93 3.82
C LEU A 661 -29.95 -11.47 5.07
N ARG A 662 -31.22 -11.06 4.90
CA ARG A 662 -32.02 -10.49 6.00
C ARG A 662 -32.44 -11.50 7.08
N GLN A 663 -32.42 -12.80 6.79
CA GLN A 663 -32.90 -13.86 7.68
C GLN A 663 -32.09 -15.15 7.48
N ALA A 664 -31.87 -15.91 8.57
CA ALA A 664 -31.08 -17.13 8.54
C ALA A 664 -31.69 -18.25 7.65
N THR A 665 -33.02 -18.29 7.53
CA THR A 665 -33.72 -19.19 6.60
C THR A 665 -33.34 -18.98 5.13
N HIS A 666 -32.94 -17.77 4.74
CA HIS A 666 -32.41 -17.51 3.40
C HIS A 666 -30.99 -18.07 3.25
N ALA A 667 -30.13 -17.91 4.26
CA ALA A 667 -28.77 -18.45 4.26
C ALA A 667 -28.75 -19.99 4.26
N LEU A 668 -29.72 -20.60 4.94
CA LEU A 668 -29.94 -22.05 4.96
C LEU A 668 -30.31 -22.58 3.56
N ARG A 669 -31.13 -21.84 2.82
CA ARG A 669 -31.46 -22.14 1.42
C ARG A 669 -30.24 -21.96 0.49
N ASP A 670 -29.52 -20.85 0.63
CA ASP A 670 -28.31 -20.55 -0.15
C ASP A 670 -27.22 -21.62 0.06
N LEU A 671 -26.97 -22.00 1.30
CA LEU A 671 -26.09 -23.13 1.66
C LEU A 671 -26.57 -24.46 1.05
N SER A 672 -27.89 -24.73 1.07
CA SER A 672 -28.45 -25.95 0.47
C SER A 672 -28.29 -25.98 -1.05
N GLU A 673 -28.45 -24.84 -1.73
CA GLU A 673 -28.24 -24.68 -3.17
C GLU A 673 -26.76 -24.90 -3.52
N ARG A 674 -25.82 -24.36 -2.72
CA ARG A 674 -24.37 -24.51 -2.91
C ARG A 674 -23.84 -25.91 -2.61
N LEU A 675 -24.34 -26.58 -1.56
CA LEU A 675 -23.98 -27.97 -1.27
C LEU A 675 -24.51 -28.91 -2.37
N LEU A 676 -25.67 -28.58 -2.97
CA LEU A 676 -26.19 -29.31 -4.13
C LEU A 676 -25.35 -29.06 -5.39
N GLU A 677 -24.89 -27.83 -5.63
CA GLU A 677 -23.99 -27.48 -6.74
C GLU A 677 -22.64 -28.18 -6.61
N ALA A 678 -21.99 -28.11 -5.45
CA ALA A 678 -20.72 -28.78 -5.15
C ALA A 678 -20.81 -30.32 -5.20
N HIS A 679 -22.01 -30.89 -5.04
CA HIS A 679 -22.26 -32.32 -5.24
C HIS A 679 -22.49 -32.68 -6.72
N GLN A 680 -23.07 -31.79 -7.52
CA GLN A 680 -23.28 -31.99 -8.96
C GLN A 680 -22.02 -31.72 -9.80
N ILE A 681 -21.18 -30.79 -9.36
CA ILE A 681 -19.96 -30.36 -10.02
C ILE A 681 -18.80 -30.51 -9.01
N PRO A 682 -18.24 -31.71 -8.84
CA PRO A 682 -17.21 -31.95 -7.84
C PRO A 682 -15.86 -31.28 -8.18
N ASP A 683 -15.60 -31.00 -9.46
CA ASP A 683 -14.27 -30.55 -9.94
C ASP A 683 -14.09 -29.01 -9.94
N THR A 684 -15.06 -28.23 -9.46
CA THR A 684 -14.89 -26.78 -9.28
C THR A 684 -14.07 -26.47 -8.03
N ALA A 685 -13.26 -25.39 -8.11
CA ALA A 685 -12.56 -24.85 -6.95
C ALA A 685 -13.57 -24.42 -5.87
N ARG A 686 -13.32 -24.80 -4.62
CA ARG A 686 -14.30 -24.67 -3.52
C ARG A 686 -13.87 -23.61 -2.53
N HIS A 687 -14.48 -22.44 -2.66
CA HIS A 687 -14.28 -21.27 -1.82
C HIS A 687 -14.80 -21.50 -0.38
N PRO A 688 -14.11 -21.03 0.67
CA PRO A 688 -14.67 -21.01 2.02
C PRO A 688 -15.91 -20.14 2.08
N TYR A 689 -16.91 -20.62 2.82
CA TYR A 689 -18.22 -19.98 2.92
C TYR A 689 -18.51 -19.65 4.39
N VAL A 690 -18.32 -18.37 4.75
CA VAL A 690 -18.36 -17.90 6.14
C VAL A 690 -19.72 -17.25 6.44
N LEU A 691 -20.55 -17.95 7.21
CA LEU A 691 -21.86 -17.48 7.66
C LEU A 691 -21.71 -16.65 8.94
N LEU A 692 -21.79 -15.33 8.83
CA LEU A 692 -21.78 -14.40 9.97
C LEU A 692 -23.22 -14.10 10.39
N CYS A 693 -23.68 -14.65 11.51
CA CYS A 693 -25.01 -14.39 12.06
C CYS A 693 -24.94 -13.57 13.35
N ALA A 694 -25.61 -12.41 13.35
CA ALA A 694 -25.80 -11.60 14.55
C ALA A 694 -27.26 -11.58 15.05
N SER A 695 -28.17 -12.20 14.29
CA SER A 695 -29.56 -12.43 14.70
C SER A 695 -29.68 -13.69 15.55
N ALA A 696 -30.56 -13.65 16.54
CA ALA A 696 -30.97 -14.85 17.28
C ALA A 696 -31.61 -15.87 16.32
N LEU A 697 -31.19 -17.13 16.41
CA LEU A 697 -31.76 -18.23 15.63
C LEU A 697 -32.97 -18.82 16.37
N ASP A 698 -34.01 -19.25 15.64
CA ASP A 698 -35.02 -20.14 16.23
C ASP A 698 -34.47 -21.58 16.29
N PRO A 699 -34.98 -22.45 17.19
CA PRO A 699 -34.45 -23.81 17.36
C PRO A 699 -34.50 -24.67 16.10
N ASP A 700 -35.52 -24.52 15.26
CA ASP A 700 -35.68 -25.33 14.04
C ASP A 700 -34.62 -24.95 13.00
N THR A 701 -34.41 -23.65 12.76
CA THR A 701 -33.32 -23.12 11.91
C THR A 701 -31.94 -23.44 12.49
N SER A 702 -31.78 -23.36 13.82
CA SER A 702 -30.53 -23.66 14.54
C SER A 702 -30.14 -25.14 14.36
N TRP A 703 -31.09 -26.06 14.53
CA TRP A 703 -30.90 -27.49 14.27
C TRP A 703 -30.66 -27.81 12.79
N GLN A 704 -31.41 -27.19 11.87
CA GLN A 704 -31.23 -27.40 10.42
C GLN A 704 -29.85 -26.92 9.93
N LEU A 705 -29.31 -25.82 10.49
CA LEU A 705 -27.94 -25.39 10.19
C LEU A 705 -26.91 -26.41 10.72
N ALA A 706 -27.08 -26.94 11.93
CA ALA A 706 -26.20 -27.99 12.46
C ALA A 706 -26.21 -29.26 11.59
N ASP A 707 -27.39 -29.73 11.20
CA ASP A 707 -27.57 -30.92 10.33
C ASP A 707 -27.02 -30.72 8.91
N LEU A 708 -27.03 -29.50 8.37
CA LEU A 708 -26.38 -29.18 7.10
C LEU A 708 -24.85 -29.08 7.23
N LEU A 709 -24.34 -28.49 8.31
CA LEU A 709 -22.89 -28.33 8.53
C LEU A 709 -22.19 -29.67 8.79
N ASP A 710 -22.81 -30.58 9.56
CA ASP A 710 -22.30 -31.96 9.76
C ASP A 710 -22.20 -32.73 8.43
N ARG A 711 -23.09 -32.43 7.48
CA ARG A 711 -23.10 -33.01 6.12
C ARG A 711 -22.21 -32.26 5.13
N ALA A 712 -21.75 -31.05 5.46
CA ALA A 712 -21.02 -30.16 4.55
C ALA A 712 -19.57 -30.59 4.26
N SER A 713 -19.21 -31.86 4.47
CA SER A 713 -17.89 -32.46 4.19
C SER A 713 -17.27 -32.16 2.81
N SER A 714 -18.04 -31.69 1.84
CA SER A 714 -17.56 -31.25 0.52
C SER A 714 -17.17 -29.76 0.43
N LEU A 715 -17.54 -28.90 1.39
CA LEU A 715 -17.37 -27.44 1.32
C LEU A 715 -16.88 -26.91 2.68
N PRO A 716 -15.78 -26.13 2.75
CA PRO A 716 -15.35 -25.52 4.01
C PRO A 716 -16.31 -24.39 4.43
N VAL A 717 -17.24 -24.72 5.34
CA VAL A 717 -18.28 -23.80 5.86
C VAL A 717 -18.08 -23.56 7.35
N THR A 718 -18.20 -22.29 7.78
CA THR A 718 -18.12 -21.90 9.19
C THR A 718 -19.31 -21.02 9.58
N LEU A 719 -19.96 -21.34 10.72
CA LEU A 719 -21.04 -20.53 11.29
C LEU A 719 -20.58 -19.73 12.52
N ILE A 720 -20.64 -18.40 12.44
CA ILE A 720 -20.52 -17.52 13.60
C ILE A 720 -21.93 -17.14 14.03
N ALA A 721 -22.35 -17.45 15.26
CA ALA A 721 -23.75 -17.27 15.70
C ALA A 721 -23.89 -16.92 17.19
N PRO A 722 -25.04 -16.34 17.64
CA PRO A 722 -25.25 -16.04 19.06
C PRO A 722 -25.38 -17.31 19.91
N ALA A 723 -24.55 -17.42 20.95
CA ALA A 723 -24.51 -18.61 21.80
C ALA A 723 -25.86 -18.95 22.45
N SER A 724 -26.67 -17.93 22.79
CA SER A 724 -27.93 -18.03 23.53
C SER A 724 -29.07 -18.76 22.80
N THR A 725 -28.92 -19.07 21.52
CA THR A 725 -29.90 -19.82 20.70
C THR A 725 -29.32 -21.06 20.00
N THR A 726 -28.03 -21.32 20.23
CA THR A 726 -27.24 -22.14 19.31
C THR A 726 -26.29 -23.09 20.04
N GLY A 727 -25.93 -22.82 21.30
CA GLY A 727 -25.08 -23.72 22.11
C GLY A 727 -25.62 -25.16 22.23
N ASP A 728 -26.93 -25.32 22.40
CA ASP A 728 -27.57 -26.65 22.53
C ASP A 728 -27.42 -27.54 21.28
N HIS A 729 -27.15 -26.94 20.11
CA HIS A 729 -26.96 -27.65 18.85
C HIS A 729 -25.48 -27.76 18.41
N PHE A 730 -24.59 -26.98 19.04
CA PHE A 730 -23.16 -26.96 18.73
C PHE A 730 -22.31 -27.15 20.01
N PRO A 731 -22.42 -28.28 20.72
CA PRO A 731 -21.79 -28.50 22.03
C PRO A 731 -20.25 -28.61 22.01
N GLN A 732 -19.63 -28.65 20.82
CA GLN A 732 -18.18 -28.66 20.62
C GLN A 732 -17.64 -27.31 20.11
N ALA A 733 -18.49 -26.30 19.95
CA ALA A 733 -18.08 -25.00 19.42
C ALA A 733 -17.47 -24.11 20.51
N GLU A 734 -16.30 -23.54 20.19
CA GLU A 734 -15.65 -22.48 20.96
C GLU A 734 -16.66 -21.35 21.22
N THR A 735 -16.74 -20.85 22.47
CA THR A 735 -17.74 -19.85 22.86
C THR A 735 -17.08 -18.63 23.50
N LEU A 736 -17.10 -17.49 22.80
CA LEU A 736 -16.51 -16.23 23.23
C LEU A 736 -17.57 -15.24 23.70
N ASN A 737 -17.28 -14.50 24.78
CA ASN A 737 -18.17 -13.48 25.31
C ASN A 737 -17.77 -12.09 24.79
N ALA A 738 -18.50 -11.61 23.78
CA ALA A 738 -18.34 -10.30 23.17
C ALA A 738 -18.60 -9.13 24.13
N SER A 739 -19.34 -9.35 25.23
CA SER A 739 -19.57 -8.31 26.25
C SER A 739 -18.40 -8.11 27.22
N LEU A 740 -17.41 -9.01 27.25
CA LEU A 740 -16.28 -8.88 28.17
C LEU A 740 -15.18 -8.00 27.58
N ASN A 741 -14.95 -6.86 28.24
CA ASN A 741 -13.77 -6.03 28.03
C ASN A 741 -12.58 -6.54 28.90
N GLU A 742 -12.53 -7.83 29.21
CA GLU A 742 -11.47 -8.48 30.02
C GLU A 742 -10.88 -9.67 29.23
N PRO A 743 -9.61 -10.04 29.48
CA PRO A 743 -9.00 -11.18 28.78
C PRO A 743 -9.70 -12.49 29.11
N GLN A 744 -10.08 -13.24 28.08
CA GLN A 744 -10.70 -14.57 28.18
C GLN A 744 -9.84 -15.60 27.43
N THR A 745 -9.82 -16.85 27.91
CA THR A 745 -9.10 -17.94 27.23
C THR A 745 -9.84 -18.36 25.96
N LEU A 746 -9.09 -18.66 24.92
CA LEU A 746 -9.53 -19.25 23.67
C LEU A 746 -8.97 -20.69 23.61
N ASP A 747 -9.80 -21.68 23.92
CA ASP A 747 -9.35 -23.02 24.30
C ASP A 747 -8.67 -23.75 23.13
N CYS A 748 -9.17 -23.60 21.90
CA CYS A 748 -8.57 -24.13 20.67
C CYS A 748 -7.14 -23.63 20.37
N THR A 749 -6.63 -22.64 21.12
CA THR A 749 -5.25 -22.10 21.00
C THR A 749 -4.50 -22.03 22.33
N GLY A 750 -5.14 -22.37 23.45
CA GLY A 750 -4.62 -22.15 24.80
C GLY A 750 -4.23 -20.69 25.12
N THR A 751 -4.70 -19.70 24.35
CA THR A 751 -4.22 -18.31 24.40
C THR A 751 -5.29 -17.38 24.98
N THR A 752 -4.90 -16.47 25.88
CA THR A 752 -5.82 -15.49 26.48
C THR A 752 -5.88 -14.21 25.65
N ILE A 753 -7.09 -13.79 25.24
CA ILE A 753 -7.34 -12.63 24.37
C ILE A 753 -8.42 -11.69 24.91
N THR A 754 -8.31 -10.41 24.55
CA THR A 754 -9.45 -9.49 24.44
C THR A 754 -10.07 -9.68 23.06
N VAL A 755 -11.37 -9.99 22.98
CA VAL A 755 -12.09 -10.14 21.70
C VAL A 755 -12.10 -8.83 20.91
N GLN A 756 -11.84 -8.91 19.61
CA GLN A 756 -11.90 -7.78 18.67
C GLN A 756 -13.36 -7.37 18.45
N ARG A 757 -13.63 -6.06 18.53
CA ARG A 757 -14.93 -5.45 18.26
C ARG A 757 -14.75 -4.20 17.42
N LEU A 758 -15.79 -3.84 16.65
CA LEU A 758 -15.91 -2.51 16.07
C LEU A 758 -17.11 -1.81 16.69
N GLU A 759 -16.87 -0.93 17.66
CA GLU A 759 -17.94 -0.18 18.34
C GLU A 759 -18.91 0.49 17.35
N HIS A 760 -20.21 0.39 17.61
CA HIS A 760 -21.24 0.86 16.69
C HIS A 760 -21.11 2.37 16.33
N ALA A 761 -20.60 3.19 17.26
CA ALA A 761 -20.33 4.61 17.01
C ALA A 761 -19.15 4.83 16.03
N ALA A 762 -18.10 3.98 16.09
CA ALA A 762 -17.01 4.00 15.12
C ALA A 762 -17.47 3.47 13.76
N TYR A 763 -18.24 2.38 13.75
CA TYR A 763 -18.86 1.84 12.54
C TYR A 763 -19.69 2.89 11.78
N GLN A 764 -20.50 3.70 12.47
CA GLN A 764 -21.24 4.80 11.86
C GLN A 764 -20.32 5.88 11.24
N GLN A 765 -19.22 6.25 11.91
CA GLN A 765 -18.27 7.23 11.35
C GLN A 765 -17.58 6.70 10.08
N ILE A 766 -17.10 5.46 10.10
CA ILE A 766 -16.49 4.76 8.96
C ILE A 766 -17.48 4.68 7.80
N THR A 767 -18.70 4.23 8.09
CA THR A 767 -19.80 4.12 7.13
C THR A 767 -20.12 5.46 6.47
N ASN A 768 -20.07 6.57 7.21
CA ASN A 768 -20.26 7.91 6.65
C ASN A 768 -19.11 8.33 5.72
N ALA A 769 -17.86 7.98 6.03
CA ALA A 769 -16.72 8.23 5.14
C ALA A 769 -16.77 7.37 3.86
N LEU A 770 -17.17 6.09 3.96
CA LEU A 770 -17.40 5.21 2.80
C LEU A 770 -18.59 5.68 1.93
N LYS A 771 -19.63 6.26 2.55
CA LYS A 771 -20.75 6.92 1.85
C LYS A 771 -20.35 8.23 1.17
N ALA A 772 -19.43 9.00 1.76
CA ALA A 772 -18.90 10.24 1.18
C ALA A 772 -18.04 9.97 -0.07
N SER A 773 -17.14 8.98 -0.01
CA SER A 773 -16.31 8.56 -1.17
C SER A 773 -17.12 7.94 -2.32
N GLY A 774 -18.37 7.52 -2.07
CA GLY A 774 -19.33 7.09 -3.08
C GLY A 774 -20.15 8.23 -3.73
N GLN A 775 -19.98 9.49 -3.31
CA GLN A 775 -20.70 10.61 -3.91
C GLN A 775 -20.10 11.01 -5.27
N PRO A 776 -20.92 11.52 -6.22
CA PRO A 776 -20.45 11.99 -7.52
C PRO A 776 -19.45 13.16 -7.37
N PRO A 777 -18.56 13.36 -8.37
CA PRO A 777 -17.65 14.50 -8.37
C PRO A 777 -18.41 15.83 -8.43
N HIS A 778 -17.78 16.88 -7.89
CA HIS A 778 -18.25 18.25 -7.99
C HIS A 778 -17.73 18.88 -9.29
N PRO A 779 -18.57 19.65 -10.02
CA PRO A 779 -18.18 20.27 -11.28
C PRO A 779 -17.05 21.28 -11.11
N ALA A 780 -16.26 21.50 -12.17
CA ALA A 780 -15.15 22.44 -12.15
C ALA A 780 -15.59 23.89 -11.81
N GLU A 781 -14.83 24.56 -10.95
CA GLU A 781 -15.08 25.94 -10.51
C GLU A 781 -13.90 26.88 -10.79
N GLY A 782 -14.17 28.19 -10.89
CA GLY A 782 -13.13 29.19 -11.22
C GLY A 782 -12.40 28.88 -12.52
N ALA A 783 -11.07 29.06 -12.50
CA ALA A 783 -10.16 28.78 -13.61
C ALA A 783 -10.02 27.28 -13.95
N TRP A 784 -10.48 26.38 -13.07
CA TRP A 784 -10.42 24.92 -13.33
C TRP A 784 -11.40 24.46 -14.40
N LYS A 785 -12.29 25.34 -14.86
CA LYS A 785 -13.16 25.14 -16.03
C LYS A 785 -12.41 25.18 -17.37
N ASP A 786 -11.21 25.76 -17.39
CA ASP A 786 -10.37 25.89 -18.57
C ASP A 786 -9.34 24.73 -18.69
N VAL A 787 -9.46 23.70 -17.83
CA VAL A 787 -8.79 22.40 -18.01
C VAL A 787 -9.42 21.68 -19.20
N PRO A 788 -8.65 21.22 -20.20
CA PRO A 788 -9.22 20.54 -21.36
C PRO A 788 -9.77 19.15 -21.01
N ASP A 789 -10.94 18.80 -21.56
CA ASP A 789 -11.45 17.43 -21.60
C ASP A 789 -10.40 16.46 -22.18
N GLU A 790 -10.57 15.16 -21.92
CA GLU A 790 -9.78 14.14 -22.62
C GLU A 790 -10.00 14.18 -24.14
N PRO A 791 -8.94 14.02 -24.96
CA PRO A 791 -9.10 13.84 -26.40
C PRO A 791 -10.01 12.64 -26.70
N GLY A 792 -11.04 12.86 -27.50
CA GLY A 792 -11.94 11.81 -27.97
C GLY A 792 -11.23 10.72 -28.80
N PRO A 793 -11.93 9.62 -29.12
CA PRO A 793 -11.38 8.55 -29.96
C PRO A 793 -10.91 9.10 -31.31
N ILE A 794 -9.89 8.48 -31.90
CA ILE A 794 -9.13 9.06 -33.02
C ILE A 794 -9.99 9.08 -34.29
N GLN A 795 -10.72 10.18 -34.51
CA GLN A 795 -11.44 10.41 -35.75
C GLN A 795 -10.45 10.73 -36.86
N HIS A 796 -10.10 9.71 -37.65
CA HIS A 796 -9.40 9.89 -38.91
C HIS A 796 -10.25 10.78 -39.84
N THR A 797 -9.86 12.05 -39.95
CA THR A 797 -10.42 13.00 -40.90
C THR A 797 -9.99 12.63 -42.32
N ASN A 798 -10.75 11.72 -42.94
CA ASN A 798 -10.68 11.53 -44.39
C ASN A 798 -10.79 12.91 -45.06
N PRO A 799 -9.79 13.35 -45.84
CA PRO A 799 -9.86 14.65 -46.51
C PRO A 799 -10.98 14.59 -47.55
N THR A 800 -12.05 15.35 -47.32
CA THR A 800 -13.16 15.46 -48.27
C THR A 800 -12.60 15.94 -49.62
N PRO A 801 -12.69 15.15 -50.70
CA PRO A 801 -12.21 15.59 -52.00
C PRO A 801 -13.00 16.83 -52.42
N SER A 802 -12.30 17.86 -52.88
CA SER A 802 -12.88 19.18 -53.16
C SER A 802 -13.79 19.13 -54.39
N HIS A 803 -15.07 18.78 -54.18
CA HIS A 803 -16.02 18.65 -55.26
C HIS A 803 -16.53 20.03 -55.72
N GLU A 804 -16.23 20.35 -56.98
CA GLU A 804 -16.71 21.54 -57.69
C GLU A 804 -18.26 21.56 -57.75
N PRO A 805 -18.93 22.72 -57.60
CA PRO A 805 -20.38 22.77 -57.38
C PRO A 805 -21.22 22.71 -58.67
N PRO A 806 -22.11 21.72 -58.84
CA PRO A 806 -23.09 21.71 -59.94
C PRO A 806 -24.32 22.61 -59.64
N ALA A 807 -24.93 23.13 -60.71
CA ALA A 807 -26.04 24.09 -60.65
C ALA A 807 -27.42 23.47 -60.28
N PRO A 808 -28.39 24.26 -59.75
CA PRO A 808 -29.60 23.73 -59.13
C PRO A 808 -30.80 23.52 -60.07
N LYS A 809 -31.69 22.56 -59.74
CA LYS A 809 -33.12 22.44 -60.15
C LYS A 809 -33.87 21.47 -59.19
N PRO A 810 -35.23 21.42 -59.13
CA PRO A 810 -35.90 21.44 -57.84
C PRO A 810 -36.99 20.38 -57.54
N ALA A 811 -37.25 20.23 -56.23
CA ALA A 811 -38.54 19.95 -55.56
C ALA A 811 -39.42 18.72 -55.94
N ALA A 812 -39.57 17.81 -54.97
CA ALA A 812 -40.78 17.01 -54.76
C ALA A 812 -40.99 16.75 -53.23
N PRO A 813 -42.25 16.72 -52.71
CA PRO A 813 -42.54 16.69 -51.26
C PRO A 813 -42.83 15.25 -50.72
N PRO A 814 -43.09 15.05 -49.40
CA PRO A 814 -42.73 13.80 -48.71
C PRO A 814 -43.79 12.69 -48.71
N ARG A 815 -43.37 11.46 -48.41
CA ARG A 815 -44.25 10.37 -47.95
C ARG A 815 -43.65 9.58 -46.79
N THR A 816 -44.53 9.21 -45.86
CA THR A 816 -44.27 8.37 -44.68
C THR A 816 -44.05 6.90 -45.06
N LYS A 817 -43.44 6.12 -44.15
CA LYS A 817 -43.44 4.65 -44.18
C LYS A 817 -44.24 4.10 -42.97
N PRO A 818 -45.02 3.01 -43.14
CA PRO A 818 -45.87 2.47 -42.08
C PRO A 818 -45.20 1.35 -41.26
N THR A 819 -45.80 1.04 -40.11
CA THR A 819 -45.50 -0.14 -39.28
C THR A 819 -46.33 -1.35 -39.71
N VAL A 820 -45.71 -2.50 -39.97
CA VAL A 820 -46.28 -3.86 -39.79
C VAL A 820 -45.15 -4.82 -39.37
N THR A 821 -45.46 -5.82 -38.55
CA THR A 821 -44.50 -6.75 -37.91
C THR A 821 -44.63 -8.20 -38.38
N SER A 822 -43.52 -8.96 -38.41
CA SER A 822 -43.44 -10.43 -38.26
C SER A 822 -41.98 -10.92 -38.41
N LYS A 823 -41.50 -12.01 -37.78
CA LYS A 823 -41.84 -12.63 -36.47
C LYS A 823 -40.77 -13.67 -36.06
N THR A 824 -40.50 -13.79 -34.75
CA THR A 824 -39.91 -14.96 -34.02
C THR A 824 -38.44 -15.40 -34.21
N ARG A 825 -37.85 -15.76 -33.06
CA ARG A 825 -36.58 -16.49 -32.79
C ARG A 825 -35.27 -15.70 -32.98
N ASP A 826 -34.31 -15.71 -32.04
CA ASP A 826 -34.25 -16.37 -30.70
C ASP A 826 -33.79 -15.38 -29.60
N GLU A 827 -33.93 -15.78 -28.32
CA GLU A 827 -33.75 -14.94 -27.13
C GLU A 827 -32.42 -15.21 -26.42
N VAL A 828 -31.59 -14.17 -26.22
CA VAL A 828 -30.52 -14.13 -25.20
C VAL A 828 -30.51 -12.75 -24.51
N PHE A 829 -30.21 -12.74 -23.22
CA PHE A 829 -30.56 -11.67 -22.27
C PHE A 829 -29.82 -10.33 -22.45
N PRO A 830 -30.53 -9.18 -22.43
CA PRO A 830 -29.93 -7.85 -22.22
C PRO A 830 -29.33 -7.62 -20.83
N ALA A 831 -29.55 -8.53 -19.87
CA ALA A 831 -29.12 -8.37 -18.48
C ALA A 831 -27.58 -8.44 -18.29
N LEU A 832 -26.88 -9.28 -19.08
CA LEU A 832 -25.43 -9.46 -18.94
C LEU A 832 -24.63 -8.19 -19.25
N LEU A 833 -25.13 -7.35 -20.17
CA LEU A 833 -24.52 -6.08 -20.56
C LEU A 833 -24.78 -4.93 -19.58
N ALA A 834 -25.63 -5.13 -18.57
CA ALA A 834 -25.84 -4.16 -17.48
C ALA A 834 -25.01 -4.50 -16.23
N ALA A 835 -24.57 -5.76 -16.09
CA ALA A 835 -23.84 -6.24 -14.91
C ALA A 835 -22.36 -5.83 -14.87
N THR A 836 -21.77 -5.45 -16.02
CA THR A 836 -20.32 -5.24 -16.16
C THR A 836 -19.85 -3.78 -16.02
N THR A 837 -20.76 -2.81 -15.82
CA THR A 837 -20.39 -1.37 -15.90
C THR A 837 -20.58 -0.53 -14.63
N ASP A 838 -21.45 -0.90 -13.67
CA ASP A 838 -21.45 -0.30 -12.32
C ASP A 838 -22.24 -1.16 -11.31
N PRO A 839 -21.60 -1.77 -10.29
CA PRO A 839 -22.31 -2.52 -9.25
C PRO A 839 -23.22 -1.62 -8.36
N SER A 840 -23.09 -0.29 -8.45
CA SER A 840 -23.96 0.65 -7.72
C SER A 840 -25.26 1.03 -8.47
N GLY A 841 -25.44 0.58 -9.73
CA GLY A 841 -26.47 1.09 -10.63
C GLY A 841 -27.89 0.52 -10.49
N LEU A 842 -28.07 -0.60 -9.79
CA LEU A 842 -29.33 -1.36 -9.79
C LEU A 842 -30.43 -0.76 -8.88
N ARG A 843 -31.22 0.18 -9.42
CA ARG A 843 -32.53 0.54 -8.85
C ARG A 843 -33.66 -0.22 -9.54
N LEU A 844 -34.43 -0.98 -8.74
CA LEU A 844 -35.68 -1.60 -9.17
C LEU A 844 -36.69 -0.54 -9.67
N PRO A 845 -37.43 -0.79 -10.76
CA PRO A 845 -38.48 0.11 -11.21
C PRO A 845 -39.64 0.12 -10.21
N ALA A 846 -40.05 1.30 -9.75
CA ALA A 846 -41.14 1.45 -8.80
C ALA A 846 -42.49 1.08 -9.44
N THR A 847 -43.23 0.16 -8.82
CA THR A 847 -44.60 -0.17 -9.21
C THR A 847 -45.55 1.02 -8.95
N PRO A 848 -46.37 1.44 -9.92
CA PRO A 848 -47.26 2.59 -9.74
C PRO A 848 -48.51 2.22 -8.93
N THR A 849 -48.46 2.47 -7.62
CA THR A 849 -49.65 2.38 -6.74
C THR A 849 -50.61 3.54 -7.05
N ALA A 850 -51.84 3.22 -7.43
CA ALA A 850 -52.83 4.22 -7.83
C ALA A 850 -53.41 5.01 -6.62
N PRO A 851 -53.70 6.31 -6.78
CA PRO A 851 -54.45 7.09 -5.78
C PRO A 851 -55.95 6.71 -5.79
N PRO A 852 -56.65 6.84 -4.65
CA PRO A 852 -58.09 6.54 -4.54
C PRO A 852 -58.98 7.59 -5.23
N ARG A 853 -60.22 7.20 -5.57
CA ARG A 853 -61.21 8.05 -6.25
C ARG A 853 -62.10 8.85 -5.28
N GLY A 854 -62.40 10.09 -5.68
CA GLY A 854 -63.50 10.96 -5.22
C GLY A 854 -63.38 12.28 -6.00
N ALA A 855 -64.25 12.57 -6.98
CA ALA A 855 -65.53 13.28 -6.80
C ALA A 855 -65.29 14.76 -6.40
N GLU A 856 -65.67 15.79 -7.16
CA GLU A 856 -66.76 15.93 -8.17
C GLU A 856 -66.48 16.99 -9.26
N ALA A 857 -67.32 16.98 -10.31
CA ALA A 857 -67.65 18.08 -11.26
C ALA A 857 -66.66 18.51 -12.38
N ASP A 858 -67.27 19.06 -13.44
CA ASP A 858 -66.84 19.43 -14.81
C ASP A 858 -67.49 20.82 -15.12
N PRO A 859 -67.35 21.54 -16.27
CA PRO A 859 -66.44 21.43 -17.43
C PRO A 859 -65.72 22.75 -17.87
N GLY A 860 -64.79 22.60 -18.83
CA GLY A 860 -64.48 23.63 -19.85
C GLY A 860 -63.30 24.59 -19.56
N ALA A 861 -62.58 25.13 -20.57
CA ALA A 861 -62.68 24.92 -22.03
C ALA A 861 -61.35 25.23 -22.78
N GLU A 862 -61.41 25.04 -24.10
CA GLU A 862 -60.51 25.44 -25.21
C GLU A 862 -59.73 26.77 -25.07
N ALA A 863 -58.60 27.04 -25.76
CA ALA A 863 -57.70 26.21 -26.59
C ALA A 863 -56.42 27.01 -27.01
N ALA A 864 -55.59 26.37 -27.84
CA ALA A 864 -54.69 26.95 -28.86
C ALA A 864 -53.25 27.40 -28.52
N ASP A 865 -52.34 26.86 -29.33
CA ASP A 865 -50.97 27.24 -29.68
C ASP A 865 -50.62 28.74 -29.72
N ALA A 866 -49.34 29.06 -29.47
CA ALA A 866 -48.43 29.55 -30.53
C ALA A 866 -46.94 29.56 -30.11
N ARG A 867 -46.03 29.67 -31.09
CA ARG A 867 -44.57 29.66 -30.94
C ARG A 867 -43.95 31.08 -30.87
N VAL A 868 -42.92 31.23 -30.04
CA VAL A 868 -41.53 31.68 -30.37
C VAL A 868 -41.37 32.41 -31.73
N PRO A 869 -40.84 33.66 -31.79
CA PRO A 869 -39.38 33.88 -31.69
C PRO A 869 -38.88 35.21 -31.08
N ALA A 870 -37.54 35.40 -31.06
CA ALA A 870 -36.79 36.49 -30.43
C ALA A 870 -36.32 37.59 -31.39
N SER A 871 -35.86 38.75 -30.88
CA SER A 871 -34.89 39.65 -31.57
C SER A 871 -34.31 40.80 -30.68
N LEU A 872 -32.97 40.89 -30.64
CA LEU A 872 -32.04 42.05 -30.59
C LEU A 872 -32.38 43.43 -29.95
N ALA A 873 -31.34 43.98 -29.26
CA ALA A 873 -30.91 45.41 -29.21
C ALA A 873 -31.79 46.46 -28.47
N ALA A 874 -31.31 47.68 -28.13
CA ALA A 874 -29.99 48.15 -27.64
C ALA A 874 -30.11 49.58 -27.05
N ALA A 875 -29.21 49.93 -26.11
CA ALA A 875 -28.75 51.26 -25.65
C ALA A 875 -29.66 52.53 -25.74
N THR A 876 -29.83 53.24 -24.62
CA THR A 876 -29.50 54.68 -24.50
C THR A 876 -29.49 55.16 -23.04
N ALA A 877 -28.85 56.30 -22.76
CA ALA A 877 -28.75 56.90 -21.41
C ALA A 877 -29.22 58.36 -21.40
N ARG A 878 -29.62 58.88 -20.21
CA ARG A 878 -29.54 60.32 -19.87
C ARG A 878 -29.81 60.64 -18.38
N THR A 879 -28.87 61.38 -17.77
CA THR A 879 -29.03 62.46 -16.76
C THR A 879 -30.13 62.41 -15.68
N GLY A 880 -29.74 62.52 -14.41
CA GLY A 880 -30.60 62.96 -13.30
C GLY A 880 -30.32 64.42 -12.86
N PRO A 881 -30.77 64.84 -11.65
CA PRO A 881 -30.10 65.90 -10.90
C PRO A 881 -29.83 65.57 -9.41
N GLN A 882 -29.09 66.46 -8.73
CA GLN A 882 -28.69 66.43 -7.31
C GLN A 882 -29.77 67.09 -6.41
N THR A 883 -29.70 67.22 -5.07
CA THR A 883 -28.70 66.97 -3.99
C THR A 883 -29.36 66.14 -2.84
N THR A 884 -28.92 65.92 -1.59
CA THR A 884 -27.79 66.30 -0.68
C THR A 884 -27.76 65.23 0.45
N GLY A 885 -26.73 64.95 1.26
CA GLY A 885 -25.33 65.41 1.30
C GLY A 885 -24.82 65.64 2.74
N GLY A 886 -23.85 64.85 3.21
CA GLY A 886 -23.21 64.91 4.55
C GLY A 886 -23.40 63.62 5.39
N ASP A 887 -22.45 63.14 6.20
CA ASP A 887 -21.03 63.54 6.35
C ASP A 887 -20.20 62.40 7.02
N ALA A 888 -19.00 62.08 6.49
CA ALA A 888 -18.01 61.14 7.07
C ALA A 888 -16.66 61.20 6.32
N PRO A 889 -15.50 61.03 6.99
CA PRO A 889 -14.17 61.30 6.40
C PRO A 889 -13.54 60.14 5.63
N ALA A 890 -12.67 60.47 4.66
CA ALA A 890 -11.95 59.53 3.81
C ALA A 890 -10.44 59.43 4.13
N PRO A 891 -9.79 58.26 3.94
CA PRO A 891 -8.35 58.16 3.79
C PRO A 891 -7.93 58.52 2.36
N SER A 892 -6.79 59.20 2.21
CA SER A 892 -6.26 59.64 0.91
C SER A 892 -5.65 58.51 0.10
N SER A 893 -5.92 58.49 -1.21
CA SER A 893 -5.15 57.71 -2.17
C SER A 893 -3.72 58.25 -2.34
N THR A 894 -2.80 57.36 -2.72
CA THR A 894 -1.48 57.70 -3.28
C THR A 894 -1.19 56.68 -4.37
N GLU A 895 -0.51 57.10 -5.42
CA GLU A 895 -0.57 56.44 -6.73
C GLU A 895 0.23 55.12 -6.79
N GLY A 896 -0.15 54.26 -7.72
CA GLY A 896 0.38 52.90 -7.82
C GLY A 896 1.82 52.87 -8.29
N ASN A 897 2.66 52.11 -7.57
CA ASN A 897 3.97 51.68 -8.04
C ASN A 897 3.87 50.20 -8.46
N ALA A 898 4.24 49.88 -9.70
CA ALA A 898 4.06 48.52 -10.23
C ALA A 898 5.04 47.52 -9.58
N PRO A 899 4.61 46.31 -9.17
CA PRO A 899 5.49 45.30 -8.59
C PRO A 899 6.47 44.80 -9.66
N THR A 900 7.68 45.35 -9.64
CA THR A 900 8.71 45.08 -10.66
C THR A 900 9.51 43.86 -10.25
N GLY A 901 9.12 42.69 -10.76
CA GLY A 901 9.89 41.44 -10.67
C GLY A 901 9.86 40.75 -9.31
N ASP A 902 9.13 39.62 -9.23
CA ASP A 902 9.23 38.68 -8.11
C ASP A 902 10.59 37.98 -8.09
N THR A 903 11.64 38.64 -7.60
CA THR A 903 12.81 37.96 -7.05
C THR A 903 12.44 37.46 -5.65
N PRO A 904 12.28 36.14 -5.43
CA PRO A 904 11.86 35.63 -4.13
C PRO A 904 12.92 35.93 -3.06
N ASP A 905 12.52 36.58 -1.97
CA ASP A 905 13.40 36.77 -0.81
C ASP A 905 13.80 35.40 -0.24
N LEU A 906 15.08 35.06 -0.41
CA LEU A 906 15.72 33.82 0.03
C LEU A 906 15.75 33.67 1.55
N HIS A 907 15.45 34.73 2.31
CA HIS A 907 15.41 34.72 3.77
C HIS A 907 14.01 34.49 4.35
N THR A 908 12.95 34.56 3.53
CA THR A 908 11.59 34.26 3.98
C THR A 908 11.38 32.74 4.08
N PRO A 909 10.88 32.20 5.22
CA PRO A 909 10.69 30.77 5.41
C PRO A 909 9.53 30.23 4.56
N GLU A 910 9.74 29.04 4.00
CA GLU A 910 8.79 28.33 3.14
C GLU A 910 8.53 26.91 3.67
N ILE A 911 7.27 26.50 3.61
CA ILE A 911 6.78 25.14 3.92
C ILE A 911 6.49 24.45 2.59
N ARG A 912 7.16 23.33 2.32
CA ARG A 912 7.03 22.62 1.04
C ARG A 912 6.30 21.29 1.25
N VAL A 913 5.05 21.19 0.80
CA VAL A 913 4.18 20.01 0.93
C VAL A 913 3.91 19.28 -0.39
N LEU A 914 4.34 19.80 -1.54
CA LEU A 914 4.24 19.10 -2.83
C LEU A 914 5.39 18.10 -2.97
N GLY A 915 5.25 17.00 -2.23
CA GLY A 915 6.28 16.01 -1.93
C GLY A 915 6.42 15.80 -0.42
N PRO A 916 7.44 15.04 0.04
CA PRO A 916 7.77 14.91 1.47
C PRO A 916 7.91 16.28 2.14
N VAL A 917 7.35 16.45 3.35
CA VAL A 917 7.27 17.78 3.98
C VAL A 917 8.67 18.33 4.30
N GLU A 918 8.99 19.49 3.73
CA GLU A 918 10.17 20.29 4.05
C GLU A 918 9.75 21.64 4.66
N VAL A 919 10.63 22.23 5.48
CA VAL A 919 10.45 23.56 6.05
C VAL A 919 11.83 24.23 6.18
N THR A 920 11.96 25.48 5.75
CA THR A 920 13.21 26.26 5.88
C THR A 920 13.75 26.23 7.30
N GLY A 921 15.04 25.91 7.46
CA GLY A 921 15.71 25.91 8.77
C GLY A 921 15.36 24.75 9.71
N VAL A 922 14.59 23.73 9.26
CA VAL A 922 14.25 22.55 10.07
C VAL A 922 14.95 21.29 9.55
N ASP A 923 15.77 20.67 10.39
CA ASP A 923 16.48 19.42 10.08
C ASP A 923 15.55 18.27 9.65
N SER A 924 16.08 17.27 8.94
CA SER A 924 15.38 16.00 8.67
C SER A 924 15.44 15.01 9.84
N THR A 925 16.39 15.16 10.76
CA THR A 925 16.70 14.15 11.78
C THR A 925 16.04 14.41 13.15
N GLY A 926 15.85 13.34 13.92
CA GLY A 926 15.40 13.40 15.32
C GLY A 926 14.00 14.00 15.44
N HIS A 927 13.90 15.22 15.97
CA HIS A 927 12.63 15.92 16.15
C HIS A 927 12.15 16.68 14.90
N GLY A 928 13.00 16.79 13.88
CA GLY A 928 12.72 17.49 12.62
C GLY A 928 11.38 17.12 11.96
N PRO A 929 11.06 15.83 11.71
CA PRO A 929 9.84 15.45 11.00
C PRO A 929 8.56 15.92 11.71
N LYS A 930 8.44 15.73 13.03
CA LYS A 930 7.29 16.21 13.82
C LYS A 930 7.27 17.75 13.95
N LEU A 931 8.41 18.46 13.82
CA LEU A 931 8.45 19.94 13.71
C LEU A 931 7.91 20.42 12.35
N LYS A 932 8.26 19.73 11.26
CA LYS A 932 7.79 20.03 9.90
C LYS A 932 6.28 19.79 9.74
N GLN A 933 5.80 18.65 10.24
CA GLN A 933 4.37 18.35 10.31
C GLN A 933 3.60 19.38 11.15
N LEU A 934 4.14 19.82 12.30
CA LEU A 934 3.52 20.88 13.11
C LEU A 934 3.48 22.24 12.40
N ALA A 935 4.51 22.58 11.62
CA ALA A 935 4.50 23.80 10.81
C ALA A 935 3.42 23.76 9.71
N ALA A 936 3.30 22.64 9.00
CA ALA A 936 2.25 22.44 8.01
C ALA A 936 0.84 22.48 8.63
N LEU A 937 0.63 21.83 9.79
CA LEU A 937 -0.62 21.92 10.56
C LEU A 937 -0.92 23.38 10.97
N LEU A 938 0.14 24.09 11.41
CA LEU A 938 0.26 25.54 11.62
C LEU A 938 -0.37 26.41 10.52
N TYR A 939 -0.06 26.03 9.28
CA TYR A 939 -0.35 26.76 8.06
C TYR A 939 -1.76 26.45 7.54
N PHE A 940 -2.12 25.17 7.46
CA PHE A 940 -3.40 24.71 6.90
C PHE A 940 -4.56 24.72 7.90
N ARG A 941 -4.29 24.63 9.20
CA ARG A 941 -5.31 24.69 10.27
C ARG A 941 -4.94 25.73 11.34
N PRO A 942 -4.84 27.03 10.99
CA PRO A 942 -4.57 28.08 11.97
C PRO A 942 -5.72 28.23 12.99
N GLY A 943 -5.41 28.77 14.16
CA GLY A 943 -6.41 29.13 15.19
C GLY A 943 -6.92 27.98 16.06
N ARG A 944 -6.44 26.75 15.87
CA ARG A 944 -6.88 25.58 16.65
C ARG A 944 -6.41 25.62 18.10
N SER A 945 -7.13 24.92 18.98
CA SER A 945 -6.78 24.80 20.41
C SER A 945 -5.56 23.90 20.61
N ALA A 946 -4.93 23.99 21.79
CA ALA A 946 -3.81 23.10 22.14
C ALA A 946 -4.19 21.61 22.08
N GLU A 947 -5.42 21.30 22.49
CA GLU A 947 -5.98 19.95 22.54
C GLU A 947 -6.18 19.37 21.13
N VAL A 948 -6.79 20.13 20.22
CA VAL A 948 -6.96 19.73 18.81
C VAL A 948 -5.60 19.56 18.12
N LEU A 949 -4.65 20.47 18.33
CA LEU A 949 -3.29 20.35 17.78
C LEU A 949 -2.54 19.14 18.35
N CYS A 950 -2.77 18.78 19.61
CA CYS A 950 -2.16 17.61 20.23
C CYS A 950 -2.73 16.29 19.68
N ALA A 951 -4.01 16.25 19.32
CA ALA A 951 -4.66 15.10 18.68
C ALA A 951 -4.28 15.00 17.19
N ASP A 952 -4.37 16.09 16.41
CA ASP A 952 -3.98 16.12 14.99
C ASP A 952 -2.50 15.69 14.80
N MET A 953 -1.60 16.03 15.73
CA MET A 953 -0.19 15.63 15.66
C MET A 953 0.09 14.15 16.00
N ASP A 954 -0.83 13.46 16.68
CA ASP A 954 -0.69 12.06 17.09
C ASP A 954 -2.06 11.46 17.52
N PRO A 955 -2.91 10.99 16.58
CA PRO A 955 -4.29 10.59 16.90
C PRO A 955 -4.42 9.38 17.82
N ALA A 956 -3.43 8.47 17.79
CA ALA A 956 -3.36 7.29 18.64
C ALA A 956 -2.81 7.62 20.05
N HIS A 957 -1.82 8.52 20.16
CA HIS A 957 -1.21 8.90 21.44
C HIS A 957 -1.10 10.44 21.58
N PRO A 958 -2.23 11.15 21.78
CA PRO A 958 -2.27 12.61 21.73
C PRO A 958 -1.23 13.30 22.62
N TRP A 959 -0.57 14.32 22.06
CA TRP A 959 0.53 15.00 22.72
C TRP A 959 0.12 15.70 24.02
N THR A 960 1.04 15.78 24.99
CA THR A 960 0.85 16.69 26.12
C THR A 960 1.06 18.14 25.68
N THR A 961 0.34 19.09 26.30
CA THR A 961 0.54 20.53 26.10
C THR A 961 2.00 20.97 26.37
N ARG A 962 2.74 20.22 27.20
CA ARG A 962 4.19 20.41 27.42
C ARG A 962 5.00 20.03 26.17
N THR A 963 4.66 18.92 25.53
CA THR A 963 5.27 18.47 24.26
C THR A 963 5.01 19.50 23.17
N LEU A 964 3.76 19.92 22.97
CA LEU A 964 3.38 20.94 21.98
C LEU A 964 4.17 22.25 22.18
N ASN A 965 4.21 22.79 23.41
CA ASN A 965 4.98 24.01 23.70
C ASN A 965 6.49 23.84 23.45
N THR A 966 7.05 22.66 23.72
CA THR A 966 8.47 22.35 23.42
C THR A 966 8.73 22.34 21.92
N ARG A 967 7.83 21.75 21.11
CA ARG A 967 7.94 21.77 19.64
C ARG A 967 7.76 23.17 19.07
N LEU A 968 6.79 23.95 19.56
CA LEU A 968 6.62 25.36 19.16
C LEU A 968 7.83 26.22 19.49
N GLN A 969 8.54 25.96 20.59
CA GLN A 969 9.79 26.64 20.91
C GLN A 969 10.95 26.23 19.99
N GLY A 970 11.00 24.96 19.58
CA GLY A 970 11.89 24.49 18.52
C GLY A 970 11.60 25.20 17.19
N LEU A 971 10.34 25.24 16.75
CA LEU A 971 9.94 25.86 15.49
C LEU A 971 10.20 27.39 15.48
N ARG A 972 9.99 28.09 16.60
CA ARG A 972 10.44 29.49 16.78
C ARG A 972 11.93 29.68 16.57
N SER A 973 12.75 28.71 17.00
CA SER A 973 14.20 28.77 16.89
C SER A 973 14.70 28.44 15.48
N CYS A 974 13.91 27.67 14.71
CA CYS A 974 14.20 27.32 13.31
C CYS A 974 13.77 28.43 12.34
N LEU A 975 12.54 28.94 12.49
CA LEU A 975 11.97 29.95 11.59
C LEU A 975 12.39 31.39 11.92
N GLY A 976 12.71 31.68 13.19
CA GLY A 976 13.19 33.00 13.61
C GLY A 976 12.13 34.12 13.49
N SER A 977 12.60 35.27 13.01
CA SER A 977 11.82 36.51 12.82
C SER A 977 12.00 37.07 11.42
N ASP A 978 11.01 37.82 10.96
CA ASP A 978 11.07 38.62 9.74
C ASP A 978 12.05 39.83 9.88
N PRO A 979 12.31 40.59 8.80
CA PRO A 979 13.17 41.77 8.84
C PRO A 979 12.69 42.92 9.77
N SER A 980 11.43 42.90 10.24
CA SER A 980 10.93 43.83 11.27
C SER A 980 11.24 43.37 12.70
N GLY A 981 11.72 42.13 12.87
CA GLY A 981 11.94 41.48 14.15
C GLY A 981 10.74 40.65 14.63
N THR A 982 9.64 40.60 13.88
CA THR A 982 8.42 39.88 14.26
C THR A 982 8.60 38.37 14.07
N LEU A 983 8.34 37.59 15.11
CA LEU A 983 8.52 36.12 15.09
C LEU A 983 7.53 35.45 14.12
N TYR A 984 8.04 34.62 13.20
CA TYR A 984 7.20 33.83 12.28
C TYR A 984 6.29 32.81 12.99
N VAL A 985 6.63 32.44 14.24
CA VAL A 985 5.78 31.67 15.16
C VAL A 985 5.51 32.52 16.41
N PRO A 986 4.42 33.29 16.46
CA PRO A 986 4.09 34.17 17.57
C PRO A 986 4.14 33.52 18.95
N ARG A 987 4.40 34.34 19.98
CA ARG A 987 4.27 33.94 21.39
C ARG A 987 2.88 34.32 21.88
N ARG A 988 2.18 33.36 22.49
CA ARG A 988 0.88 33.59 23.14
C ARG A 988 1.07 34.43 24.39
N LYS A 989 0.32 35.52 24.48
CA LYS A 989 0.19 36.43 25.64
C LYS A 989 -0.94 35.97 26.56
N THR A 990 -2.05 35.47 26.01
CA THR A 990 -3.20 34.94 26.76
C THR A 990 -3.43 33.44 26.55
N ARG A 991 -4.39 32.86 27.29
CA ARG A 991 -4.87 31.48 27.06
C ARG A 991 -5.81 31.37 25.85
N GLU A 992 -6.36 32.49 25.37
CA GLU A 992 -7.30 32.55 24.25
C GLU A 992 -6.59 32.79 22.90
N ASP A 993 -5.37 33.35 22.91
CA ASP A 993 -4.58 33.65 21.70
C ASP A 993 -4.50 32.43 20.75
N PRO A 994 -4.79 32.58 19.44
CA PRO A 994 -4.73 31.46 18.49
C PRO A 994 -3.31 30.88 18.36
N TYR A 995 -3.22 29.58 18.13
CA TYR A 995 -2.00 28.96 17.61
C TYR A 995 -2.01 29.08 16.08
N GLN A 996 -1.08 29.86 15.53
CA GLN A 996 -0.97 30.15 14.10
C GLN A 996 0.47 30.55 13.73
N LEU A 997 0.77 30.59 12.44
CA LEU A 997 1.98 31.21 11.90
C LEU A 997 1.74 32.71 11.58
N ALA A 998 2.82 33.45 11.34
CA ALA A 998 2.73 34.80 10.78
C ALA A 998 2.39 34.75 9.27
N PRO A 999 1.63 35.72 8.71
CA PRO A 999 1.25 35.73 7.29
C PRO A 999 2.40 35.75 6.28
N GLY A 1000 3.63 36.07 6.71
CA GLY A 1000 4.82 36.05 5.87
C GLY A 1000 5.43 34.66 5.64
N VAL A 1001 4.94 33.59 6.28
CA VAL A 1001 5.40 32.22 5.98
C VAL A 1001 4.80 31.76 4.65
N ARG A 1002 5.65 31.29 3.73
CA ARG A 1002 5.23 30.84 2.39
C ARG A 1002 4.88 29.35 2.36
N CYS A 1003 4.13 28.95 1.33
CA CYS A 1003 3.91 27.53 1.00
C CYS A 1003 3.99 27.28 -0.51
N ASP A 1004 4.58 26.15 -0.91
CA ASP A 1004 4.69 25.73 -2.31
C ASP A 1004 3.33 25.47 -2.97
N TRP A 1005 2.37 24.89 -2.25
CA TRP A 1005 0.98 24.73 -2.71
C TRP A 1005 0.30 26.07 -3.04
N SER A 1006 0.45 27.07 -2.17
CA SER A 1006 -0.07 28.42 -2.42
C SER A 1006 0.71 29.18 -3.52
N HIS A 1007 1.86 28.66 -3.96
CA HIS A 1007 2.56 29.14 -5.16
C HIS A 1007 2.05 28.42 -6.42
N PHE A 1008 1.89 27.09 -6.34
CA PHE A 1008 1.31 26.25 -7.39
C PHE A 1008 -0.07 26.76 -7.84
N LEU A 1009 -1.01 26.95 -6.90
CA LEU A 1009 -2.35 27.46 -7.21
C LEU A 1009 -2.30 28.82 -7.93
N ARG A 1010 -1.49 29.78 -7.45
CA ARG A 1010 -1.36 31.11 -8.06
C ARG A 1010 -0.76 31.11 -9.47
N LEU A 1011 0.09 30.13 -9.80
CA LEU A 1011 0.59 29.94 -11.17
C LEU A 1011 -0.50 29.34 -12.06
N VAL A 1012 -1.19 28.30 -11.57
CA VAL A 1012 -2.16 27.52 -12.35
C VAL A 1012 -3.45 28.32 -12.61
N GLU A 1013 -4.01 28.98 -11.61
CA GLU A 1013 -5.24 29.78 -11.73
C GLU A 1013 -5.03 31.03 -12.60
N ARG A 1014 -3.79 31.52 -12.74
CA ARG A 1014 -3.40 32.53 -13.74
C ARG A 1014 -3.32 31.94 -15.14
N ALA A 1015 -2.79 30.72 -15.28
CA ALA A 1015 -2.39 30.13 -16.54
C ALA A 1015 -3.52 29.39 -17.28
N LEU A 1016 -4.44 28.71 -16.57
CA LEU A 1016 -5.52 27.95 -17.20
C LEU A 1016 -6.41 28.82 -18.13
N PRO A 1017 -6.88 30.03 -17.73
CA PRO A 1017 -7.70 30.88 -18.60
C PRO A 1017 -6.93 31.47 -19.80
N MET A 1018 -5.61 31.30 -19.85
CA MET A 1018 -4.76 31.68 -21.00
C MET A 1018 -4.58 30.52 -22.00
N GLY A 1019 -5.09 29.32 -21.70
CA GLY A 1019 -4.94 28.14 -22.54
C GLY A 1019 -3.46 27.83 -22.86
N PRO A 1020 -3.11 27.51 -24.12
CA PRO A 1020 -1.72 27.24 -24.51
C PRO A 1020 -0.72 28.38 -24.23
N ALA A 1021 -1.17 29.63 -24.12
CA ALA A 1021 -0.30 30.75 -23.75
C ALA A 1021 0.15 30.70 -22.28
N GLY A 1022 -0.57 29.96 -21.42
CA GLY A 1022 -0.22 29.73 -20.02
C GLY A 1022 0.81 28.61 -19.78
N LEU A 1023 1.21 27.86 -20.81
CA LEU A 1023 2.06 26.66 -20.69
C LEU A 1023 3.31 26.86 -19.83
N ALA A 1024 4.03 27.96 -19.99
CA ALA A 1024 5.26 28.24 -19.25
C ALA A 1024 5.05 28.47 -17.73
N ASP A 1025 3.84 28.79 -17.29
CA ASP A 1025 3.46 28.85 -15.87
C ASP A 1025 2.93 27.51 -15.35
N LEU A 1026 2.23 26.72 -16.16
CA LEU A 1026 1.82 25.35 -15.81
C LEU A 1026 3.03 24.43 -15.64
N GLU A 1027 3.99 24.50 -16.57
CA GLU A 1027 5.26 23.78 -16.48
C GLU A 1027 6.07 24.21 -15.25
N ARG A 1028 6.11 25.51 -14.95
CA ARG A 1028 6.72 26.05 -13.72
C ARG A 1028 6.01 25.55 -12.47
N ALA A 1029 4.69 25.44 -12.46
CA ALA A 1029 3.94 24.86 -11.35
C ALA A 1029 4.31 23.39 -11.13
N LEU A 1030 4.43 22.60 -12.19
CA LEU A 1030 4.89 21.21 -12.10
C LEU A 1030 6.30 21.07 -11.53
N THR A 1031 7.23 22.02 -11.76
CA THR A 1031 8.56 21.99 -11.10
C THR A 1031 8.54 22.14 -9.57
N LEU A 1032 7.40 22.51 -8.97
CA LEU A 1032 7.24 22.52 -7.51
C LEU A 1032 6.96 21.13 -6.93
N VAL A 1033 6.49 20.18 -7.75
CA VAL A 1033 6.08 18.83 -7.35
C VAL A 1033 7.31 17.91 -7.25
N ARG A 1034 7.60 17.43 -6.04
CA ARG A 1034 8.71 16.51 -5.72
C ARG A 1034 8.25 15.06 -5.51
N GLY A 1035 7.04 14.72 -5.96
CA GLY A 1035 6.35 13.46 -5.71
C GLY A 1035 5.07 13.65 -4.88
N THR A 1036 4.56 12.55 -4.30
CA THR A 1036 3.29 12.54 -3.54
C THR A 1036 3.23 13.62 -2.44
N PRO A 1037 2.20 14.48 -2.42
CA PRO A 1037 2.06 15.53 -1.42
C PRO A 1037 2.06 15.00 0.01
N PHE A 1038 2.74 15.70 0.92
CA PHE A 1038 3.08 15.29 2.29
C PHE A 1038 3.95 14.01 2.42
N GLY A 1039 4.18 13.25 1.35
CA GLY A 1039 4.78 11.91 1.36
C GLY A 1039 3.74 10.78 1.55
N GLY A 1040 4.16 9.53 1.34
CA GLY A 1040 3.25 8.37 1.23
C GLY A 1040 2.46 7.97 2.48
N ARG A 1041 2.85 8.42 3.69
CA ARG A 1041 2.08 8.24 4.94
C ARG A 1041 1.84 9.61 5.60
N PRO A 1042 0.84 10.40 5.15
CA PRO A 1042 0.49 11.68 5.77
C PRO A 1042 -0.08 11.48 7.18
N LEU A 1043 -0.15 12.56 7.97
CA LEU A 1043 -1.01 12.54 9.16
C LEU A 1043 -2.49 12.66 8.73
N PRO A 1044 -3.45 12.03 9.42
CA PRO A 1044 -4.83 11.94 8.93
C PRO A 1044 -5.52 13.29 8.70
N TRP A 1045 -5.12 14.35 9.43
CA TRP A 1045 -5.63 15.71 9.22
C TRP A 1045 -5.28 16.31 7.85
N ALA A 1046 -4.19 15.84 7.25
CA ALA A 1046 -3.64 16.29 5.98
C ALA A 1046 -4.13 15.43 4.80
N GLU A 1047 -4.74 14.27 5.04
CA GLU A 1047 -5.21 13.39 3.97
C GLU A 1047 -6.24 14.09 3.04
N PRO A 1048 -7.26 14.84 3.52
CA PRO A 1048 -8.15 15.59 2.64
C PRO A 1048 -7.41 16.58 1.71
N LEU A 1049 -6.37 17.23 2.24
CA LEU A 1049 -5.53 18.19 1.49
C LEU A 1049 -4.62 17.47 0.48
N GLN A 1050 -4.08 16.30 0.84
CA GLN A 1050 -3.32 15.47 -0.09
C GLN A 1050 -4.18 15.05 -1.29
N GLN A 1051 -5.41 14.60 -1.05
CA GLN A 1051 -6.32 14.19 -2.12
C GLN A 1051 -6.71 15.37 -3.03
N GLU A 1052 -6.89 16.58 -2.48
CA GLU A 1052 -7.08 17.81 -3.27
C GLU A 1052 -5.83 18.15 -4.11
N MET A 1053 -4.64 18.12 -3.49
CA MET A 1053 -3.36 18.40 -4.17
C MET A 1053 -3.11 17.43 -5.31
N LEU A 1054 -3.34 16.13 -5.10
CA LEU A 1054 -3.22 15.11 -6.16
C LEU A 1054 -4.19 15.37 -7.31
N THR A 1055 -5.47 15.61 -7.00
CA THR A 1055 -6.51 15.97 -7.97
C THR A 1055 -6.04 17.11 -8.88
N ARG A 1056 -5.48 18.19 -8.30
CA ARG A 1056 -5.00 19.36 -9.07
C ARG A 1056 -3.66 19.16 -9.78
N ILE A 1057 -2.74 18.37 -9.22
CA ILE A 1057 -1.48 18.02 -9.91
C ILE A 1057 -1.79 17.20 -11.16
N ILE A 1058 -2.72 16.24 -11.07
CA ILE A 1058 -3.19 15.44 -12.21
C ILE A 1058 -3.85 16.34 -13.27
N ASP A 1059 -4.71 17.29 -12.88
CA ASP A 1059 -5.34 18.25 -13.81
C ASP A 1059 -4.30 19.05 -14.61
N VAL A 1060 -3.24 19.54 -13.95
CA VAL A 1060 -2.17 20.33 -14.60
C VAL A 1060 -1.27 19.46 -15.46
N ALA A 1061 -0.90 18.27 -14.99
CA ALA A 1061 -0.11 17.31 -15.77
C ALA A 1061 -0.83 16.90 -17.06
N HIS A 1062 -2.14 16.61 -16.97
CA HIS A 1062 -3.02 16.35 -18.12
C HIS A 1062 -3.10 17.56 -19.06
N THR A 1063 -3.32 18.77 -18.52
CA THR A 1063 -3.41 20.01 -19.33
C THR A 1063 -2.14 20.24 -20.16
N VAL A 1064 -0.97 20.13 -19.54
CA VAL A 1064 0.32 20.26 -20.23
C VAL A 1064 0.49 19.13 -21.24
N ALA A 1065 0.18 17.88 -20.88
CA ALA A 1065 0.25 16.75 -21.80
C ALA A 1065 -0.60 16.94 -23.06
N VAL A 1066 -1.86 17.38 -22.92
CA VAL A 1066 -2.77 17.65 -24.06
C VAL A 1066 -2.20 18.74 -24.98
N TYR A 1067 -1.86 19.92 -24.43
CA TYR A 1067 -1.35 21.04 -25.22
C TYR A 1067 0.03 20.79 -25.85
N ARG A 1068 0.86 19.92 -25.24
CA ARG A 1068 2.18 19.54 -25.76
C ARG A 1068 2.16 18.34 -26.71
N THR A 1069 1.14 17.50 -26.67
CA THR A 1069 0.96 16.37 -27.60
C THR A 1069 0.34 16.85 -28.92
N ALA A 1070 -0.65 17.75 -28.87
CA ALA A 1070 -1.36 18.24 -30.04
C ALA A 1070 -0.42 18.82 -31.13
N PRO A 1071 -0.60 18.48 -32.42
CA PRO A 1071 0.18 19.08 -33.51
C PRO A 1071 -0.03 20.59 -33.61
N GLY A 1072 1.05 21.37 -33.53
CA GLY A 1072 0.97 22.84 -33.57
C GLY A 1072 2.24 23.52 -33.04
N PRO A 1073 2.24 24.86 -32.87
CA PRO A 1073 3.41 25.62 -32.44
C PRO A 1073 3.86 25.34 -30.99
N HIS A 1074 3.04 24.64 -30.21
CA HIS A 1074 3.34 24.25 -28.83
C HIS A 1074 3.79 22.79 -28.69
N HIS A 1075 3.78 22.00 -29.77
CA HIS A 1075 4.10 20.58 -29.76
C HIS A 1075 5.51 20.32 -29.22
N ASP A 1076 5.60 19.61 -28.09
CA ASP A 1076 6.85 19.13 -27.50
C ASP A 1076 6.58 17.80 -26.78
N PRO A 1077 6.83 16.66 -27.44
CA PRO A 1077 6.56 15.35 -26.86
C PRO A 1077 7.55 14.99 -25.73
N SER A 1078 8.59 15.79 -25.49
CA SER A 1078 9.51 15.64 -24.36
C SER A 1078 8.92 16.30 -23.11
N ALA A 1079 8.43 17.54 -23.26
CA ALA A 1079 7.69 18.24 -22.20
C ALA A 1079 6.41 17.50 -21.82
N ALA A 1080 5.69 16.94 -22.80
CA ALA A 1080 4.51 16.09 -22.55
C ALA A 1080 4.86 14.87 -21.68
N ARG A 1081 5.90 14.09 -22.04
CA ARG A 1081 6.37 12.94 -21.23
C ARG A 1081 6.76 13.38 -19.81
N HIS A 1082 7.50 14.49 -19.68
CA HIS A 1082 7.89 14.99 -18.36
C HIS A 1082 6.67 15.33 -17.50
N ALA A 1083 5.68 16.04 -18.05
CA ALA A 1083 4.48 16.41 -17.30
C ALA A 1083 3.68 15.19 -16.81
N ILE A 1084 3.51 14.19 -17.68
CA ILE A 1084 2.86 12.91 -17.35
C ILE A 1084 3.63 12.20 -16.23
N MET A 1085 4.96 12.07 -16.35
CA MET A 1085 5.79 11.45 -15.31
C MET A 1085 5.77 12.23 -14.00
N THR A 1086 5.73 13.57 -14.01
CA THR A 1086 5.57 14.38 -12.79
C THR A 1086 4.23 14.09 -12.10
N GLY A 1087 3.14 13.91 -12.86
CA GLY A 1087 1.83 13.54 -12.31
C GLY A 1087 1.80 12.11 -11.77
N LEU A 1088 2.32 11.12 -12.51
CA LEU A 1088 2.40 9.72 -12.07
C LEU A 1088 3.35 9.52 -10.88
N ASN A 1089 4.39 10.35 -10.73
CA ASN A 1089 5.24 10.37 -9.53
C ASN A 1089 4.55 11.01 -8.31
N ALA A 1090 3.40 11.67 -8.49
CA ALA A 1090 2.57 12.17 -7.40
C ALA A 1090 1.48 11.14 -7.01
N ASP A 1091 0.77 10.61 -8.00
CA ASP A 1091 -0.24 9.54 -7.87
C ASP A 1091 -0.13 8.59 -9.08
N GLU A 1092 0.45 7.41 -8.85
CA GLU A 1092 0.66 6.42 -9.92
C GLU A 1092 -0.61 5.63 -10.29
N THR A 1093 -1.75 5.92 -9.66
CA THR A 1093 -3.06 5.30 -9.94
C THR A 1093 -3.92 6.11 -10.91
N ALA A 1094 -3.41 7.26 -11.38
CA ALA A 1094 -4.10 8.22 -12.22
C ALA A 1094 -4.26 7.75 -13.69
N ASP A 1095 -5.28 6.94 -13.98
CA ASP A 1095 -5.51 6.34 -15.30
C ASP A 1095 -5.58 7.36 -16.46
N VAL A 1096 -6.13 8.56 -16.22
CA VAL A 1096 -6.10 9.68 -17.17
C VAL A 1096 -4.69 10.02 -17.69
N LEU A 1097 -3.66 9.89 -16.85
CA LEU A 1097 -2.27 10.14 -17.24
C LEU A 1097 -1.66 8.95 -18.01
N TYR A 1098 -2.05 7.70 -17.72
CA TYR A 1098 -1.70 6.57 -18.57
C TYR A 1098 -2.38 6.67 -19.94
N ARG A 1099 -3.67 7.05 -20.00
CA ARG A 1099 -4.35 7.35 -21.27
C ARG A 1099 -3.67 8.49 -22.03
N ALA A 1100 -3.18 9.53 -21.35
CA ALA A 1100 -2.38 10.58 -21.98
C ALA A 1100 -1.04 10.05 -22.51
N TRP A 1101 -0.36 9.17 -21.76
CA TRP A 1101 0.90 8.54 -22.16
C TRP A 1101 0.72 7.63 -23.38
N ILE A 1102 -0.28 6.75 -23.35
CA ILE A 1102 -0.67 5.84 -24.42
C ILE A 1102 -0.96 6.62 -25.72
N ARG A 1103 -1.76 7.70 -25.65
CA ARG A 1103 -2.01 8.60 -26.79
C ARG A 1103 -0.72 9.25 -27.31
N LEU A 1104 0.16 9.72 -26.41
CA LEU A 1104 1.41 10.40 -26.76
C LEU A 1104 2.43 9.47 -27.44
N GLU A 1105 2.62 8.25 -26.93
CA GLU A 1105 3.55 7.29 -27.53
C GLU A 1105 3.02 6.77 -28.87
N GLY A 1106 1.70 6.55 -28.99
CA GLY A 1106 1.04 6.26 -30.26
C GLY A 1106 1.24 7.38 -31.29
N ALA A 1107 1.01 8.65 -30.90
CA ALA A 1107 1.28 9.81 -31.76
C ALA A 1107 2.75 10.00 -32.12
N CYS A 1108 3.68 9.42 -31.35
CA CYS A 1108 5.12 9.39 -31.66
C CYS A 1108 5.57 8.15 -32.46
N GLY A 1109 4.68 7.18 -32.72
CA GLY A 1109 5.03 5.88 -33.29
C GLY A 1109 5.90 4.98 -32.38
N ASN A 1110 5.99 5.30 -31.09
CA ASN A 1110 6.87 4.63 -30.14
C ASN A 1110 6.18 3.39 -29.51
N ARG A 1111 6.12 2.28 -30.26
CA ARG A 1111 5.51 1.03 -29.79
C ARG A 1111 6.11 0.53 -28.47
N THR A 1112 7.42 0.67 -28.24
CA THR A 1112 8.05 0.26 -26.97
C THR A 1112 7.49 1.07 -25.79
N GLY A 1113 7.44 2.40 -25.90
CA GLY A 1113 6.87 3.26 -24.87
C GLY A 1113 5.37 3.01 -24.64
N LEU A 1114 4.62 2.74 -25.72
CA LEU A 1114 3.21 2.34 -25.65
C LEU A 1114 3.03 1.05 -24.83
N HIS A 1115 3.81 0.00 -25.11
CA HIS A 1115 3.78 -1.23 -24.32
C HIS A 1115 4.19 -0.99 -22.85
N THR A 1116 5.25 -0.22 -22.59
CA THR A 1116 5.64 0.13 -21.21
C THR A 1116 4.52 0.83 -20.43
N ALA A 1117 3.79 1.75 -21.06
CA ALA A 1117 2.65 2.43 -20.44
C ALA A 1117 1.50 1.46 -20.10
N ILE A 1118 1.20 0.54 -21.02
CA ILE A 1118 0.16 -0.49 -20.85
C ILE A 1118 0.52 -1.47 -19.74
N THR A 1119 1.72 -2.04 -19.76
CA THR A 1119 2.17 -3.02 -18.76
C THR A 1119 2.22 -2.41 -17.36
N ARG A 1120 2.71 -1.17 -17.20
CA ARG A 1120 2.71 -0.50 -15.88
C ARG A 1120 1.29 -0.26 -15.36
N LEU A 1121 0.36 0.18 -16.21
CA LEU A 1121 -1.05 0.33 -15.82
C LEU A 1121 -1.68 -1.01 -15.43
N GLN A 1122 -1.37 -2.10 -16.14
CA GLN A 1122 -1.85 -3.45 -15.82
C GLN A 1122 -1.27 -3.98 -14.50
N GLN A 1123 -0.04 -3.60 -14.13
CA GLN A 1123 0.54 -3.95 -12.82
C GLN A 1123 -0.13 -3.16 -11.70
N VAL A 1124 -0.29 -1.83 -11.85
CA VAL A 1124 -1.00 -0.98 -10.87
C VAL A 1124 -2.45 -1.42 -10.67
N ASN A 1125 -3.14 -1.88 -11.73
CA ASN A 1125 -4.51 -2.38 -11.61
C ASN A 1125 -4.59 -3.76 -10.91
N ARG A 1126 -3.64 -4.67 -11.16
CA ARG A 1126 -3.53 -5.94 -10.41
C ARG A 1126 -3.28 -5.72 -8.92
N ALA A 1127 -2.33 -4.85 -8.58
CA ALA A 1127 -2.02 -4.49 -7.18
C ALA A 1127 -3.19 -3.80 -6.43
N LEU A 1128 -4.22 -3.33 -7.14
CA LEU A 1128 -5.43 -2.71 -6.59
C LEU A 1128 -6.68 -3.61 -6.65
N ASP A 1129 -6.55 -4.88 -7.07
CA ASP A 1129 -7.67 -5.80 -7.35
C ASP A 1129 -8.76 -5.14 -8.24
N CYS A 1130 -8.31 -4.50 -9.33
CA CYS A 1130 -9.15 -3.69 -10.21
C CYS A 1130 -8.98 -4.07 -11.68
N SER A 1131 -10.07 -3.98 -12.44
CA SER A 1131 -10.03 -4.01 -13.91
C SER A 1131 -9.55 -2.68 -14.51
N LEU A 1132 -9.21 -2.72 -15.81
CA LEU A 1132 -9.01 -1.53 -16.63
C LEU A 1132 -10.35 -0.79 -16.82
N GLU A 1133 -10.31 0.54 -17.00
CA GLU A 1133 -11.50 1.26 -17.44
C GLU A 1133 -11.80 0.95 -18.93
N THR A 1134 -13.07 0.80 -19.30
CA THR A 1134 -13.49 0.55 -20.69
C THR A 1134 -13.16 1.70 -21.65
N SER A 1135 -12.83 2.89 -21.13
CA SER A 1135 -12.19 4.02 -21.86
C SER A 1135 -10.77 3.65 -22.29
N THR A 1136 -9.96 3.13 -21.36
CA THR A 1136 -8.57 2.74 -21.55
C THR A 1136 -8.44 1.45 -22.35
N GLU A 1137 -9.31 0.45 -22.14
CA GLU A 1137 -9.37 -0.78 -22.96
C GLU A 1137 -9.59 -0.47 -24.44
N ARG A 1138 -10.56 0.41 -24.77
CA ARG A 1138 -10.83 0.84 -26.15
C ARG A 1138 -9.64 1.57 -26.75
N LEU A 1139 -9.01 2.49 -26.00
CA LEU A 1139 -7.83 3.22 -26.46
C LEU A 1139 -6.66 2.29 -26.79
N ILE A 1140 -6.43 1.27 -25.94
CA ILE A 1140 -5.41 0.23 -26.17
C ILE A 1140 -5.75 -0.59 -27.42
N HIS A 1141 -7.00 -1.02 -27.56
CA HIS A 1141 -7.45 -1.76 -28.74
C HIS A 1141 -7.34 -0.93 -30.03
N GLU A 1142 -7.74 0.35 -30.02
CA GLU A 1142 -7.64 1.28 -31.15
C GLU A 1142 -6.19 1.43 -31.62
N LEU A 1143 -5.24 1.62 -30.70
CA LEU A 1143 -3.83 1.87 -31.04
C LEU A 1143 -3.03 0.60 -31.39
N LEU A 1144 -3.44 -0.58 -30.92
CA LEU A 1144 -2.75 -1.84 -31.27
C LEU A 1144 -3.26 -2.47 -32.58
N HIS A 1145 -4.51 -2.23 -32.98
CA HIS A 1145 -5.12 -2.84 -34.18
C HIS A 1145 -5.22 -1.91 -35.40
N SER A 1146 -4.87 -0.62 -35.28
CA SER A 1146 -4.95 0.33 -36.40
C SER A 1146 -3.84 0.16 -37.45
N ASP A 1147 -2.73 -0.51 -37.10
CA ASP A 1147 -1.62 -0.81 -38.01
C ASP A 1147 -1.89 -1.98 -38.98
N ASP A 1148 -2.95 -2.77 -38.77
CA ASP A 1148 -3.21 -4.02 -39.52
C ASP A 1148 -4.00 -3.79 -40.84
N ARG A 1149 -3.89 -2.58 -41.40
CA ARG A 1149 -4.42 -2.22 -42.73
C ARG A 1149 -3.28 -1.92 -43.70
N PRO A 1150 -3.25 -2.56 -44.89
CA PRO A 1150 -2.26 -2.21 -45.91
C PRO A 1150 -2.47 -0.76 -46.37
N PRO A 1151 -1.38 -0.02 -46.69
CA PRO A 1151 -1.47 1.37 -47.10
C PRO A 1151 -2.30 1.51 -48.37
N SER A 1152 -3.42 2.23 -48.28
CA SER A 1152 -4.29 2.49 -49.41
C SER A 1152 -3.56 3.35 -50.44
N HIS A 1153 -3.33 2.81 -51.64
CA HIS A 1153 -2.74 3.55 -52.75
C HIS A 1153 -3.49 4.87 -53.01
N ALA A 1154 -2.75 5.98 -53.01
CA ALA A 1154 -3.26 7.28 -53.39
C ALA A 1154 -3.37 7.40 -54.93
N PRO A 1155 -4.47 7.96 -55.46
CA PRO A 1155 -4.48 8.71 -56.72
C PRO A 1155 -4.01 10.16 -56.51
#